data_AF-B1Y6V2-F1
#
_entry.id   AF-B1Y6V2-F1
#
_cell.length_a   1.000
_cell.length_b   1.000
_cell.length_c   1.000
_cell.angle_alpha   90.00
_cell.angle_beta   90.00
_cell.angle_gamma   90.00
#
_symmetry.space_group_name_H-M   'P 1'
#
loop_
_entity.id
_entity.type
_entity.pdbx_description
1 polymer ?
#
loop_
_entity_poly.entity_id
_entity_poly.type
_entity_poly.pdbx_seq_one_letter_code
_entity_poly.pdbx_strand_id
1 'polypeptide(L)'
;MGLPSDAAMPGRRPVVTRAREPSLFARTPSLERYKVAGGGLTVIALAAGDQLEVIDPEGLQACELQVWDAQGREALAALGLRSSPGAVAIATMLQRDSASVRPVRTGLQRRGIDLAALPSACQLWPADGLAGQRQRCTATDDVLVVVAAPGPSGSVHAQDAPTPLALHVHRHATRILQAVPLPAPLGEVVDEFTIAPGTARSYTVSPGQYIQVIDVAGRQCSDFVAFNRRALERGIEQELDPTVTRTLSGRAYPGPGLHSRFFDRQMQPVLEVVQDTVGRHDTFGLACAARYYESMGYFGHANCSDNLSAALAAYGVQARPGWPAINFFYNTGVDAHDQLTMDEPWSRPGDHVLLRALDEMVCANTSCPDDIDPANGWMPTDIHIRIYAAQERFSMAIAHRATPDAEPVLTRESGFHPATSALTRQFTEYRGWWTPSRYDGHGAIEEYHACRERVAVMDLSALRKFEVIGPDAEALMQHCLTRDIKKLAVGQVVYSAMCYPHGGMLDDGTLLRLGPDNFRWICGEDYAGIWLREQAQKLGMKVWIKSASDHIHNIAVQGPRSRELLSQMVSSPGTQPTLDKLGWFRFLVGRLDDHNGCPIMVSRTGYTGELGYEVWCHPSDAPRVWARIWELGAPLGLTPLGLEALDTLRIEAGLVFAGYEFCDQTDPFEAGIGFCVPLKSKTDDFIGRDALIERAAHPQRKLVGLVLDGNETAAHGDGVYIGHAQVGVITSATRSPLTGQNIALCRISVTSAAPGTRVEVGKLDGHQKRLPASVGPAIFYDPDKSRVRA
;
A
#
# COMPACT_ATOMS: atom_id res chain seq x y z
N MET A 1 16.16 -71.58 -24.69
CA MET A 1 15.49 -70.28 -24.90
C MET A 1 15.87 -69.39 -23.74
N GLY A 2 16.88 -68.53 -23.91
CA GLY A 2 17.28 -67.54 -22.92
C GLY A 2 16.63 -66.19 -23.25
N LEU A 3 16.02 -65.56 -22.25
CA LEU A 3 15.47 -64.22 -22.33
C LEU A 3 16.61 -63.19 -22.53
N PRO A 4 16.45 -62.16 -23.38
CA PRO A 4 17.44 -61.10 -23.50
C PRO A 4 17.42 -60.19 -22.27
N SER A 5 18.64 -59.86 -21.82
CA SER A 5 18.99 -59.03 -20.68
C SER A 5 18.47 -57.59 -20.76
N ASP A 6 18.17 -57.05 -19.58
CA ASP A 6 17.84 -55.67 -19.27
C ASP A 6 18.63 -54.64 -20.10
N ALA A 7 17.91 -53.92 -20.95
CA ALA A 7 18.38 -52.67 -21.52
C ALA A 7 18.38 -51.62 -20.41
N ALA A 8 19.57 -51.31 -19.89
CA ALA A 8 19.78 -50.23 -18.92
C ALA A 8 19.27 -48.90 -19.50
N MET A 9 18.19 -48.38 -18.92
CA MET A 9 17.67 -47.05 -19.21
C MET A 9 18.76 -46.01 -18.92
N PRO A 10 19.11 -45.13 -19.88
CA PRO A 10 20.12 -44.10 -19.64
C PRO A 10 19.66 -43.17 -18.51
N GLY A 11 20.51 -43.02 -17.49
CA GLY A 11 20.22 -42.19 -16.32
C GLY A 11 19.83 -40.78 -16.73
N ARG A 12 18.59 -40.37 -16.41
CA ARG A 12 18.15 -38.99 -16.59
C ARG A 12 19.06 -38.09 -15.76
N ARG A 13 19.70 -37.11 -16.40
CA ARG A 13 20.41 -36.04 -15.68
C ARG A 13 19.42 -35.31 -14.76
N PRO A 14 19.84 -34.85 -13.57
CA PRO A 14 19.00 -34.02 -12.72
C PRO A 14 18.49 -32.80 -13.50
N VAL A 15 17.18 -32.57 -13.48
CA VAL A 15 16.58 -31.36 -14.01
C VAL A 15 16.56 -30.34 -12.88
N VAL A 16 17.31 -29.24 -13.03
CA VAL A 16 17.34 -28.17 -12.04
C VAL A 16 16.25 -27.15 -12.37
N THR A 17 15.37 -26.87 -11.40
CA THR A 17 14.39 -25.79 -11.51
C THR A 17 15.14 -24.45 -11.58
N ARG A 18 14.85 -23.64 -12.60
CA ARG A 18 15.32 -22.25 -12.69
C ARG A 18 14.17 -21.34 -12.28
N ALA A 19 13.99 -21.19 -10.97
CA ALA A 19 12.97 -20.30 -10.43
C ALA A 19 13.32 -18.84 -10.75
N ARG A 20 12.29 -18.04 -11.07
CA ARG A 20 12.40 -16.58 -11.07
C ARG A 20 11.95 -16.13 -9.71
N GLU A 21 12.89 -15.64 -8.91
CA GLU A 21 12.65 -15.22 -7.54
C GLU A 21 12.79 -13.70 -7.44
N PRO A 22 11.77 -12.94 -7.89
CA PRO A 22 11.78 -11.50 -7.64
C PRO A 22 11.91 -11.32 -6.12
N SER A 23 12.79 -10.41 -5.74
CA SER A 23 12.94 -9.90 -4.36
C SER A 23 13.63 -10.82 -3.35
N LEU A 24 13.75 -12.13 -3.60
CA LEU A 24 14.44 -13.06 -2.69
C LEU A 24 15.96 -13.08 -2.90
N PHE A 25 16.44 -12.95 -4.16
CA PHE A 25 17.88 -12.87 -4.48
C PHE A 25 18.42 -11.43 -4.57
N ALA A 26 17.58 -10.42 -4.34
CA ALA A 26 17.85 -9.05 -4.76
C ALA A 26 18.81 -8.25 -3.86
N ARG A 27 19.52 -8.88 -2.91
CA ARG A 27 20.65 -8.25 -2.22
C ARG A 27 21.92 -8.93 -2.69
N THR A 28 22.52 -8.41 -3.78
CA THR A 28 23.93 -8.68 -4.07
C THR A 28 24.69 -8.47 -2.75
N PRO A 29 25.51 -9.41 -2.24
CA PRO A 29 26.10 -9.31 -0.89
C PRO A 29 26.97 -8.08 -0.66
N SER A 30 27.23 -7.28 -1.69
CA SER A 30 27.95 -6.03 -1.63
C SER A 30 27.07 -4.82 -1.98
N LEU A 31 25.76 -4.95 -2.18
CA LEU A 31 24.87 -3.84 -2.59
C LEU A 31 23.84 -3.54 -1.50
N GLU A 32 23.92 -2.34 -0.95
CA GLU A 32 22.88 -1.77 -0.09
C GLU A 32 22.05 -0.76 -0.89
N ARG A 33 20.74 -0.73 -0.65
CA ARG A 33 19.83 0.22 -1.28
C ARG A 33 19.23 1.14 -0.23
N TYR A 34 19.21 2.43 -0.51
CA TYR A 34 18.55 3.43 0.31
C TYR A 34 17.63 4.29 -0.54
N LYS A 35 16.64 4.91 0.11
CA LYS A 35 15.74 5.90 -0.49
C LYS A 35 15.94 7.23 0.22
N VAL A 36 16.02 8.31 -0.56
CA VAL A 36 15.84 9.68 -0.05
C VAL A 36 14.42 10.09 -0.41
N ALA A 37 13.57 10.35 0.58
CA ALA A 37 12.21 10.83 0.31
C ALA A 37 12.27 12.19 -0.41
N GLY A 38 11.32 12.45 -1.31
CA GLY A 38 11.19 13.77 -1.93
C GLY A 38 10.96 14.84 -0.85
N GLY A 39 11.75 15.92 -0.89
CA GLY A 39 11.77 16.93 0.17
C GLY A 39 12.42 16.45 1.47
N GLY A 40 13.19 15.36 1.44
CA GLY A 40 13.84 14.72 2.60
C GLY A 40 15.36 14.57 2.49
N LEU A 41 15.93 14.00 3.55
CA LEU A 41 17.37 13.76 3.75
C LEU A 41 17.61 12.31 4.18
N THR A 42 18.67 11.68 3.70
CA THR A 42 19.14 10.38 4.19
C THR A 42 20.64 10.46 4.50
N VAL A 43 21.06 9.75 5.55
CA VAL A 43 22.48 9.66 5.96
C VAL A 43 23.00 8.26 5.66
N ILE A 44 24.16 8.17 5.03
CA ILE A 44 24.86 6.91 4.76
C ILE A 44 26.33 7.03 5.21
N ALA A 45 26.90 5.94 5.69
CA ALA A 45 28.33 5.85 5.99
C ALA A 45 29.02 5.01 4.92
N LEU A 46 30.13 5.52 4.39
CA LEU A 46 30.96 4.87 3.37
C LEU A 46 32.34 4.62 3.95
N ALA A 47 32.87 3.41 3.75
CA ALA A 47 34.26 3.11 4.03
C ALA A 47 35.12 3.42 2.78
N ALA A 48 36.42 3.61 2.98
CA ALA A 48 37.36 3.70 1.87
C ALA A 48 37.21 2.49 0.91
N GLY A 49 37.03 2.76 -0.37
CA GLY A 49 36.80 1.79 -1.43
C GLY A 49 35.33 1.52 -1.76
N ASP A 50 34.37 1.94 -0.91
CA ASP A 50 32.94 1.80 -1.22
C ASP A 50 32.54 2.73 -2.37
N GLN A 51 31.58 2.29 -3.20
CA GLN A 51 31.00 3.13 -4.26
C GLN A 51 29.57 3.54 -3.90
N LEU A 52 29.29 4.84 -3.99
CA LEU A 52 27.94 5.40 -3.91
C LEU A 52 27.46 5.72 -5.32
N GLU A 53 26.33 5.13 -5.72
CA GLU A 53 25.56 5.53 -6.89
C GLU A 53 24.27 6.21 -6.44
N VAL A 54 24.08 7.47 -6.84
CA VAL A 54 22.85 8.24 -6.63
C VAL A 54 22.07 8.25 -7.93
N ILE A 55 20.78 7.93 -7.88
CA ILE A 55 19.89 7.81 -9.05
C ILE A 55 18.66 8.68 -8.81
N ASP A 56 18.27 9.46 -9.82
CA ASP A 56 16.97 10.10 -9.94
C ASP A 56 16.06 9.23 -10.84
N PRO A 57 15.15 8.41 -10.28
CA PRO A 57 14.34 7.47 -11.07
C PRO A 57 13.22 8.15 -11.88
N GLU A 58 12.86 9.39 -11.55
CA GLU A 58 11.68 10.07 -12.09
C GLU A 58 12.06 11.30 -12.94
N GLY A 59 13.27 11.83 -12.74
CA GLY A 59 13.81 13.01 -13.40
C GLY A 59 13.28 14.31 -12.78
N LEU A 60 13.89 15.42 -13.17
CA LEU A 60 13.61 16.76 -12.61
C LEU A 60 13.66 16.80 -11.08
N GLN A 61 14.50 15.98 -10.45
CA GLN A 61 14.75 16.01 -9.01
C GLN A 61 16.18 16.45 -8.77
N ALA A 62 16.36 17.66 -8.22
CA ALA A 62 17.66 18.14 -7.80
C ALA A 62 18.27 17.22 -6.73
N CYS A 63 19.60 17.17 -6.68
CA CYS A 63 20.32 16.42 -5.67
C CYS A 63 21.44 17.27 -5.07
N GLU A 64 21.47 17.34 -3.73
CA GLU A 64 22.59 17.90 -2.97
C GLU A 64 23.20 16.86 -2.04
N LEU A 65 24.52 16.94 -1.85
CA LEU A 65 25.26 16.13 -0.89
C LEU A 65 26.14 16.98 0.01
N GLN A 66 26.34 16.48 1.21
CA GLN A 66 27.31 17.00 2.16
C GLN A 66 28.07 15.83 2.76
N VAL A 67 29.38 15.99 2.93
CA VAL A 67 30.29 14.89 3.29
C VAL A 67 31.19 15.33 4.44
N TRP A 68 31.32 14.46 5.44
CA TRP A 68 32.20 14.65 6.61
C TRP A 68 33.23 13.52 6.70
N ASP A 69 34.43 13.88 7.12
CA ASP A 69 35.42 12.90 7.61
C ASP A 69 35.09 12.42 9.04
N ALA A 70 35.87 11.47 9.55
CA ALA A 70 35.73 10.94 10.91
C ALA A 70 35.93 12.00 12.03
N GLN A 71 36.45 13.19 11.71
CA GLN A 71 36.62 14.31 12.64
C GLN A 71 35.54 15.39 12.48
N GLY A 72 34.54 15.17 11.62
CA GLY A 72 33.46 16.13 11.37
C GLY A 72 33.85 17.31 10.48
N ARG A 73 34.94 17.21 9.71
CA ARG A 73 35.38 18.25 8.75
C ARG A 73 34.85 17.93 7.35
N GLU A 74 34.75 18.96 6.51
CA GLU A 74 34.34 18.85 5.10
C GLU A 74 35.24 17.86 4.33
N ALA A 75 34.62 16.94 3.59
CA ALA A 75 35.35 15.86 2.89
C ALA A 75 34.77 15.48 1.52
N LEU A 76 34.19 16.42 0.76
CA LEU A 76 33.67 16.17 -0.60
C LEU A 76 34.75 15.62 -1.55
N ALA A 77 36.00 16.05 -1.38
CA ALA A 77 37.13 15.57 -2.17
C ALA A 77 37.33 14.06 -2.06
N ALA A 78 36.94 13.44 -0.93
CA ALA A 78 37.02 11.99 -0.74
C ALA A 78 36.05 11.20 -1.63
N LEU A 79 35.04 11.88 -2.21
CA LEU A 79 34.15 11.32 -3.24
C LEU A 79 34.48 11.85 -4.65
N GLY A 80 35.59 12.58 -4.81
CA GLY A 80 35.92 13.27 -6.06
C GLY A 80 35.00 14.45 -6.38
N LEU A 81 34.28 14.98 -5.38
CA LEU A 81 33.33 16.08 -5.52
C LEU A 81 33.95 17.41 -5.11
N ARG A 82 33.32 18.51 -5.53
CA ARG A 82 33.69 19.89 -5.15
C ARG A 82 32.45 20.63 -4.66
N SER A 83 32.65 21.62 -3.80
CA SER A 83 31.55 22.45 -3.32
C SER A 83 30.92 23.26 -4.47
N SER A 84 29.61 23.44 -4.39
CA SER A 84 28.84 24.22 -5.36
C SER A 84 28.38 25.54 -4.72
N PRO A 85 28.75 26.72 -5.25
CA PRO A 85 28.20 27.98 -4.79
C PRO A 85 26.67 27.96 -4.90
N GLY A 86 25.95 28.07 -3.77
CA GLY A 86 24.48 28.04 -3.73
C GLY A 86 23.84 26.72 -3.30
N ALA A 87 24.62 25.66 -3.04
CA ALA A 87 24.11 24.44 -2.42
C ALA A 87 23.81 24.68 -0.94
N VAL A 88 22.57 25.08 -0.65
CA VAL A 88 22.11 25.46 0.71
C VAL A 88 20.89 24.65 1.16
N ALA A 89 20.40 23.72 0.34
CA ALA A 89 19.17 23.02 0.62
C ALA A 89 19.31 22.10 1.84
N ILE A 90 20.44 21.38 1.97
CA ILE A 90 20.69 20.55 3.18
C ILE A 90 20.64 21.39 4.45
N ALA A 91 21.35 22.52 4.49
CA ALA A 91 21.37 23.42 5.63
C ALA A 91 19.96 23.97 5.94
N THR A 92 19.24 24.40 4.90
CA THR A 92 17.85 24.90 5.03
C THR A 92 16.91 23.82 5.57
N MET A 93 17.04 22.58 5.09
CA MET A 93 16.20 21.46 5.49
C MET A 93 16.48 21.02 6.91
N LEU A 94 17.75 20.95 7.32
CA LEU A 94 18.15 20.60 8.69
C LEU A 94 17.62 21.60 9.75
N GLN A 95 17.36 22.86 9.36
CA GLN A 95 16.73 23.86 10.22
C GLN A 95 15.21 23.70 10.37
N ARG A 96 14.54 23.01 9.42
CA ARG A 96 13.08 22.80 9.48
C ARG A 96 12.73 21.81 10.58
N ASP A 97 11.75 22.13 11.41
CA ASP A 97 11.23 21.16 12.37
C ASP A 97 10.18 20.25 11.72
N SER A 98 10.62 19.14 11.12
CA SER A 98 9.74 18.12 10.54
C SER A 98 10.06 16.73 11.10
N ALA A 99 9.04 15.86 11.14
CA ALA A 99 9.18 14.48 11.60
C ALA A 99 10.23 13.68 10.80
N SER A 100 10.39 13.97 9.50
CA SER A 100 11.40 13.33 8.63
C SER A 100 12.83 13.81 8.89
N VAL A 101 13.02 15.04 9.37
CA VAL A 101 14.34 15.64 9.59
C VAL A 101 14.85 15.39 11.02
N ARG A 102 13.96 15.31 12.02
CA ARG A 102 14.34 15.11 13.43
C ARG A 102 15.29 13.90 13.65
N PRO A 103 15.04 12.70 13.09
CA PRO A 103 15.94 11.56 13.29
C PRO A 103 17.33 11.79 12.67
N VAL A 104 17.38 12.41 11.49
CA VAL A 104 18.63 12.78 10.82
C VAL A 104 19.42 13.77 11.66
N ARG A 105 18.75 14.82 12.17
CA ARG A 105 19.34 15.83 13.04
C ARG A 105 19.96 15.21 14.29
N THR A 106 19.17 14.42 15.03
CA THR A 106 19.61 13.73 16.24
C THR A 106 20.75 12.77 15.93
N GLY A 107 20.69 12.05 14.80
CA GLY A 107 21.74 11.14 14.36
C GLY A 107 23.06 11.83 14.05
N LEU A 108 23.03 13.01 13.41
CA LEU A 108 24.22 13.83 13.17
C LEU A 108 24.80 14.38 14.47
N GLN A 109 23.95 14.90 15.37
CA GLN A 109 24.38 15.41 16.68
C GLN A 109 25.01 14.32 17.56
N ARG A 110 24.44 13.10 17.59
CA ARG A 110 25.02 11.95 18.29
C ARG A 110 26.39 11.56 17.76
N ARG A 111 26.69 11.87 16.50
CA ARG A 111 28.00 11.67 15.87
C ARG A 111 28.93 12.87 16.04
N GLY A 112 28.57 13.86 16.86
CA GLY A 112 29.39 15.04 17.16
C GLY A 112 29.41 16.11 16.07
N ILE A 113 28.49 16.07 15.10
CA ILE A 113 28.43 17.07 14.03
C ILE A 113 27.71 18.33 14.52
N ASP A 114 28.39 19.47 14.44
CA ASP A 114 27.81 20.78 14.73
C ASP A 114 26.93 21.27 13.58
N LEU A 115 25.63 21.37 13.86
CA LEU A 115 24.64 21.82 12.88
C LEU A 115 24.58 23.34 12.71
N ALA A 116 25.22 24.11 13.60
CA ALA A 116 25.38 25.54 13.43
C ALA A 116 26.53 25.88 12.46
N ALA A 117 27.48 24.96 12.29
CA ALA A 117 28.67 25.12 11.45
C ALA A 117 28.78 24.01 10.41
N LEU A 118 27.73 23.88 9.58
CA LEU A 118 27.70 22.89 8.50
C LEU A 118 28.78 23.16 7.43
N PRO A 119 29.50 22.14 6.94
CA PRO A 119 30.51 22.32 5.89
C PRO A 119 29.88 22.71 4.54
N SER A 120 30.70 22.97 3.52
CA SER A 120 30.15 23.24 2.18
C SER A 120 29.47 22.01 1.59
N ALA A 121 28.36 22.21 0.86
CA ALA A 121 27.65 21.15 0.14
C ALA A 121 28.01 21.17 -1.36
N CYS A 122 27.74 20.04 -2.02
CA CYS A 122 27.85 19.86 -3.47
C CYS A 122 26.45 19.64 -4.05
N GLN A 123 26.09 20.39 -5.07
CA GLN A 123 24.94 20.06 -5.91
C GLN A 123 25.42 19.10 -7.00
N LEU A 124 24.97 17.83 -6.99
CA LEU A 124 25.33 16.88 -8.04
C LEU A 124 24.68 17.27 -9.36
N TRP A 125 23.41 17.66 -9.30
CA TRP A 125 22.67 18.19 -10.44
C TRP A 125 21.48 19.04 -9.97
N PRO A 126 21.06 20.02 -10.80
CA PRO A 126 19.84 20.78 -10.55
C PRO A 126 18.58 20.00 -10.97
N ALA A 127 17.40 20.60 -10.80
CA ALA A 127 16.10 19.99 -11.11
C ALA A 127 15.75 20.04 -12.61
N ASP A 128 16.70 19.73 -13.49
CA ASP A 128 16.57 19.72 -14.96
C ASP A 128 16.99 18.38 -15.60
N GLY A 129 17.27 17.39 -14.73
CA GLY A 129 17.75 16.06 -15.09
C GLY A 129 16.77 15.17 -15.85
N LEU A 130 17.31 14.17 -16.53
CA LEU A 130 16.53 13.10 -17.18
C LEU A 130 16.09 12.04 -16.17
N ALA A 131 14.97 11.38 -16.44
CA ALA A 131 14.60 10.18 -15.69
C ALA A 131 15.68 9.10 -15.81
N GLY A 132 16.07 8.51 -14.69
CA GLY A 132 17.14 7.52 -14.60
C GLY A 132 18.56 8.11 -14.57
N GLN A 133 18.71 9.44 -14.51
CA GLN A 133 20.02 10.09 -14.33
C GLN A 133 20.69 9.55 -13.07
N ARG A 134 22.00 9.33 -13.17
CA ARG A 134 22.77 8.78 -12.06
C ARG A 134 24.20 9.33 -12.02
N GLN A 135 24.77 9.38 -10.83
CA GLN A 135 26.18 9.66 -10.62
C GLN A 135 26.77 8.64 -9.66
N ARG A 136 27.98 8.17 -9.98
CA ARG A 136 28.72 7.25 -9.15
C ARG A 136 29.99 7.90 -8.63
N CYS A 137 30.22 7.76 -7.33
CA CYS A 137 31.39 8.23 -6.62
C CYS A 137 32.05 7.05 -5.89
N THR A 138 33.37 7.04 -5.78
CA THR A 138 34.10 6.06 -4.96
C THR A 138 34.73 6.80 -3.79
N ALA A 139 34.53 6.30 -2.58
CA ALA A 139 35.12 6.86 -1.37
C ALA A 139 36.61 6.53 -1.30
N THR A 140 37.48 7.54 -1.16
CA THR A 140 38.91 7.33 -0.90
C THR A 140 39.21 7.14 0.57
N ASP A 141 38.33 7.64 1.45
CA ASP A 141 38.45 7.64 2.90
C ASP A 141 37.12 7.25 3.54
N ASP A 142 37.15 6.92 4.84
CA ASP A 142 35.94 6.69 5.61
C ASP A 142 35.19 8.02 5.81
N VAL A 143 33.95 8.08 5.31
CA VAL A 143 33.15 9.31 5.30
C VAL A 143 31.69 9.08 5.69
N LEU A 144 31.10 10.11 6.27
CA LEU A 144 29.65 10.21 6.45
C LEU A 144 29.08 11.11 5.36
N VAL A 145 27.99 10.68 4.72
CA VAL A 145 27.37 11.39 3.61
C VAL A 145 25.90 11.65 3.94
N VAL A 146 25.47 12.91 3.81
CA VAL A 146 24.05 13.28 3.77
C VAL A 146 23.68 13.53 2.32
N VAL A 147 22.61 12.89 1.85
CA VAL A 147 22.03 13.10 0.52
C VAL A 147 20.64 13.71 0.67
N ALA A 148 20.38 14.76 -0.10
CA ALA A 148 19.10 15.47 -0.13
C ALA A 148 18.41 15.36 -1.49
N ALA A 149 17.08 15.22 -1.45
CA ALA A 149 16.20 15.38 -2.60
C ALA A 149 15.37 16.67 -2.42
N PRO A 150 15.97 17.86 -2.58
CA PRO A 150 15.29 19.12 -2.33
C PRO A 150 14.20 19.42 -3.36
N GLY A 151 13.17 20.14 -2.92
CA GLY A 151 12.18 20.70 -3.83
C GLY A 151 11.31 21.73 -3.13
N PRO A 152 10.49 22.46 -3.90
CA PRO A 152 9.59 23.44 -3.35
C PRO A 152 8.58 22.77 -2.43
N SER A 153 8.19 23.46 -1.37
CA SER A 153 6.90 23.20 -0.70
C SER A 153 5.82 23.79 -1.61
N GLY A 154 5.59 23.12 -2.74
CA GLY A 154 5.00 23.68 -3.94
C GLY A 154 3.48 23.85 -3.88
N SER A 155 2.97 24.50 -4.92
CA SER A 155 1.54 24.67 -5.15
C SER A 155 0.96 23.48 -5.91
N VAL A 156 -0.25 23.06 -5.57
CA VAL A 156 -0.94 21.89 -6.16
C VAL A 156 -1.08 21.90 -7.69
N HIS A 157 -0.83 23.02 -8.37
CA HIS A 157 -0.91 23.14 -9.83
C HIS A 157 0.45 23.24 -10.53
N ALA A 158 1.55 23.39 -9.80
CA ALA A 158 2.87 23.72 -10.37
C ALA A 158 3.60 22.53 -10.99
N GLN A 159 3.18 21.29 -10.67
CA GLN A 159 3.78 20.04 -11.15
C GLN A 159 5.28 19.88 -10.82
N ASP A 160 5.72 20.50 -9.72
CA ASP A 160 7.10 20.56 -9.25
C ASP A 160 7.32 19.74 -7.96
N ALA A 161 6.41 18.81 -7.66
CA ALA A 161 6.48 17.94 -6.50
C ALA A 161 7.86 17.26 -6.42
N PRO A 162 8.57 17.33 -5.28
CA PRO A 162 9.81 16.61 -5.14
C PRO A 162 9.55 15.11 -5.05
N THR A 163 10.41 14.35 -5.71
CA THR A 163 10.32 12.92 -5.89
C THR A 163 11.50 12.23 -5.20
N PRO A 164 11.38 10.92 -4.91
CA PRO A 164 12.45 10.22 -4.21
C PRO A 164 13.71 10.02 -5.07
N LEU A 165 14.89 10.08 -4.44
CA LEU A 165 16.14 9.58 -5.02
C LEU A 165 16.39 8.14 -4.54
N ALA A 166 16.99 7.31 -5.38
CA ALA A 166 17.49 6.00 -5.01
C ALA A 166 19.02 6.04 -4.83
N LEU A 167 19.52 5.46 -3.74
CA LEU A 167 20.95 5.32 -3.48
C LEU A 167 21.33 3.85 -3.50
N HIS A 168 22.41 3.54 -4.18
CA HIS A 168 23.03 2.23 -4.24
C HIS A 168 24.44 2.34 -3.67
N VAL A 169 24.72 1.62 -2.58
CA VAL A 169 26.07 1.56 -2.00
C VAL A 169 26.66 0.20 -2.33
N HIS A 170 27.67 0.18 -3.20
CA HIS A 170 28.47 -1.01 -3.47
C HIS A 170 29.64 -1.07 -2.49
N ARG A 171 29.55 -1.96 -1.50
CA ARG A 171 30.60 -2.23 -0.52
C ARG A 171 31.83 -2.85 -1.18
N HIS A 172 33.01 -2.37 -0.81
CA HIS A 172 34.29 -2.93 -1.27
C HIS A 172 34.44 -4.41 -0.83
N ALA A 173 35.10 -5.24 -1.66
CA ALA A 173 35.08 -6.71 -1.60
C ALA A 173 35.53 -7.36 -0.27
N THR A 174 36.17 -6.60 0.64
CA THR A 174 36.55 -7.06 1.98
C THR A 174 35.39 -7.09 2.98
N ARG A 175 34.23 -6.53 2.63
CA ARG A 175 33.02 -6.49 3.45
C ARG A 175 31.89 -7.22 2.73
N ILE A 176 32.01 -8.54 2.58
CA ILE A 176 30.88 -9.38 2.19
C ILE A 176 29.82 -9.21 3.30
N LEU A 177 28.59 -8.82 2.96
CA LEU A 177 27.45 -8.89 3.87
C LEU A 177 27.16 -10.38 4.14
N GLN A 178 27.97 -11.03 4.98
CA GLN A 178 27.72 -12.40 5.44
C GLN A 178 26.52 -12.44 6.40
N ALA A 179 26.20 -11.32 7.04
CA ALA A 179 24.99 -11.11 7.82
C ALA A 179 24.29 -9.84 7.32
N VAL A 180 22.97 -9.91 7.14
CA VAL A 180 22.16 -8.72 6.87
C VAL A 180 22.20 -7.84 8.12
N PRO A 181 22.62 -6.55 8.02
CA PRO A 181 22.64 -5.68 9.18
C PRO A 181 21.23 -5.48 9.72
N LEU A 182 21.07 -5.57 11.04
CA LEU A 182 19.80 -5.30 11.69
C LEU A 182 19.32 -3.88 11.36
N PRO A 183 18.01 -3.66 11.16
CA PRO A 183 17.45 -2.32 11.04
C PRO A 183 17.85 -1.43 12.22
N ALA A 184 17.92 -0.11 12.02
CA ALA A 184 18.12 0.82 13.13
C ALA A 184 16.95 0.69 14.15
N PRO A 185 17.21 0.84 15.45
CA PRO A 185 16.13 0.87 16.44
C PRO A 185 15.09 1.95 16.15
N LEU A 186 13.82 1.64 16.39
CA LEU A 186 12.69 2.55 16.15
C LEU A 186 12.59 3.67 17.20
N GLY A 187 13.08 3.42 18.41
CA GLY A 187 13.03 4.32 19.55
C GLY A 187 14.07 3.94 20.61
N GLU A 188 13.85 4.36 21.85
CA GLU A 188 14.69 3.99 22.99
C GLU A 188 14.58 2.49 23.32
N VAL A 189 15.69 1.77 23.17
CA VAL A 189 15.79 0.33 23.46
C VAL A 189 16.05 0.12 24.95
N VAL A 190 15.21 -0.70 25.57
CA VAL A 190 15.35 -1.15 26.97
C VAL A 190 16.21 -2.41 27.06
N ASP A 191 16.00 -3.35 26.14
CA ASP A 191 16.79 -4.58 26.00
C ASP A 191 16.72 -5.06 24.54
N GLU A 192 17.76 -5.75 24.08
CA GLU A 192 17.78 -6.40 22.78
C GLU A 192 18.67 -7.64 22.77
N PHE A 193 18.29 -8.65 22.00
CA PHE A 193 19.05 -9.88 21.89
C PHE A 193 18.69 -10.67 20.64
N THR A 194 19.61 -11.54 20.22
CA THR A 194 19.44 -12.46 19.10
C THR A 194 19.24 -13.88 19.61
N ILE A 195 18.32 -14.61 18.98
CA ILE A 195 18.00 -16.01 19.24
C ILE A 195 18.50 -16.83 18.06
N ALA A 196 19.44 -17.74 18.32
CA ALA A 196 20.01 -18.62 17.31
C ALA A 196 19.02 -19.75 16.93
N PRO A 197 19.10 -20.29 15.71
CA PRO A 197 18.33 -21.45 15.28
C PRO A 197 18.35 -22.58 16.29
N GLY A 198 17.18 -23.14 16.58
CA GLY A 198 17.05 -24.25 17.52
C GLY A 198 17.24 -23.88 18.98
N THR A 199 17.09 -22.60 19.33
CA THR A 199 17.06 -22.13 20.72
C THR A 199 15.83 -21.27 21.01
N ALA A 200 15.61 -20.98 22.29
CA ALA A 200 14.58 -20.05 22.75
C ALA A 200 15.12 -19.14 23.86
N ARG A 201 14.50 -17.98 24.02
CA ARG A 201 14.79 -17.07 25.14
C ARG A 201 13.50 -16.50 25.70
N SER A 202 13.38 -16.55 27.03
CA SER A 202 12.31 -15.90 27.78
C SER A 202 12.76 -14.53 28.30
N TYR A 203 11.80 -13.62 28.48
CA TYR A 203 12.03 -12.25 28.91
C TYR A 203 10.74 -11.64 29.47
N THR A 204 10.84 -10.50 30.15
CA THR A 204 9.68 -9.81 30.73
C THR A 204 9.44 -8.47 30.08
N VAL A 205 8.17 -8.10 29.94
CA VAL A 205 7.77 -6.75 29.51
C VAL A 205 6.70 -6.17 30.44
N SER A 206 6.80 -4.88 30.70
CA SER A 206 5.83 -4.11 31.46
C SER A 206 4.76 -3.48 30.55
N PRO A 207 3.57 -3.15 31.07
CA PRO A 207 2.51 -2.49 30.31
C PRO A 207 3.02 -1.24 29.59
N GLY A 208 2.66 -1.11 28.32
CA GLY A 208 3.05 -0.01 27.44
C GLY A 208 4.40 -0.18 26.75
N GLN A 209 5.27 -1.08 27.20
CA GLN A 209 6.49 -1.43 26.45
C GLN A 209 6.14 -2.13 25.14
N TYR A 210 7.06 -2.07 24.18
CA TYR A 210 6.87 -2.70 22.88
C TYR A 210 7.87 -3.82 22.65
N ILE A 211 7.42 -4.91 22.02
CA ILE A 211 8.24 -6.03 21.57
C ILE A 211 8.32 -5.95 20.05
N GLN A 212 9.52 -5.86 19.50
CA GLN A 212 9.76 -6.02 18.08
C GLN A 212 10.40 -7.38 17.82
N VAL A 213 9.71 -8.24 17.09
CA VAL A 213 10.22 -9.52 16.60
C VAL A 213 10.69 -9.28 15.16
N ILE A 214 11.98 -9.48 14.88
CA ILE A 214 12.60 -9.19 13.59
C ILE A 214 13.11 -10.50 12.97
N ASP A 215 12.69 -10.75 11.74
CA ASP A 215 13.31 -11.76 10.88
C ASP A 215 14.59 -11.17 10.26
N VAL A 216 15.74 -11.68 10.68
CA VAL A 216 17.04 -11.08 10.32
C VAL A 216 17.38 -11.31 8.85
N ALA A 217 17.14 -12.52 8.34
CA ALA A 217 17.54 -12.94 7.00
C ALA A 217 16.36 -13.10 6.04
N GLY A 218 15.13 -12.96 6.52
CA GLY A 218 13.93 -13.33 5.78
C GLY A 218 13.72 -14.84 5.84
N ARG A 219 12.48 -15.25 5.65
CA ARG A 219 12.06 -16.65 5.67
C ARG A 219 12.32 -17.42 6.97
N GLN A 220 12.52 -16.74 8.10
CA GLN A 220 12.66 -17.41 9.40
C GLN A 220 11.38 -17.30 10.21
N CYS A 221 10.91 -18.43 10.75
CA CYS A 221 9.79 -18.46 11.68
C CYS A 221 10.22 -18.26 13.14
N SER A 222 9.35 -17.62 13.93
CA SER A 222 9.51 -17.47 15.37
C SER A 222 8.22 -17.83 16.09
N ASP A 223 8.26 -18.87 16.91
CA ASP A 223 7.15 -19.22 17.80
C ASP A 223 7.19 -18.27 19.01
N PHE A 224 6.05 -17.66 19.32
CA PHE A 224 5.88 -16.70 20.40
C PHE A 224 4.80 -17.15 21.37
N VAL A 225 5.13 -17.11 22.67
CA VAL A 225 4.19 -17.35 23.77
C VAL A 225 4.31 -16.24 24.80
N ALA A 226 3.21 -15.93 25.48
CA ALA A 226 3.17 -14.90 26.50
C ALA A 226 2.23 -15.28 27.64
N PHE A 227 2.61 -14.93 28.86
CA PHE A 227 1.88 -15.22 30.09
C PHE A 227 1.76 -13.98 30.96
N ASN A 228 0.64 -13.84 31.66
CA ASN A 228 0.51 -12.82 32.69
C ASN A 228 1.47 -13.12 33.84
N ARG A 229 2.43 -12.23 34.08
CA ARG A 229 3.50 -12.41 35.07
C ARG A 229 2.94 -12.55 36.48
N ARG A 230 1.97 -11.71 36.85
CA ARG A 230 1.37 -11.74 38.19
C ARG A 230 0.58 -13.01 38.43
N ALA A 231 -0.03 -13.58 37.39
CA ALA A 231 -0.70 -14.88 37.46
C ALA A 231 0.33 -16.00 37.69
N LEU A 232 1.45 -16.00 36.96
CA LEU A 232 2.53 -16.96 37.14
C LEU A 232 3.12 -16.91 38.56
N GLU A 233 3.31 -15.72 39.13
CA GLU A 233 3.75 -15.55 40.53
C GLU A 233 2.77 -16.17 41.55
N ARG A 234 1.50 -16.35 41.18
CA ARG A 234 0.48 -17.06 41.96
C ARG A 234 0.32 -18.53 41.58
N GLY A 235 1.18 -19.06 40.71
CA GLY A 235 1.11 -20.43 40.20
C GLY A 235 -0.01 -20.67 39.18
N ILE A 236 -0.50 -19.62 38.52
CA ILE A 236 -1.57 -19.70 37.52
C ILE A 236 -0.99 -19.41 36.14
N GLU A 237 -1.04 -20.39 35.24
CA GLU A 237 -0.67 -20.23 33.82
C GLU A 237 -1.79 -19.54 33.05
N GLN A 238 -1.85 -18.20 33.18
CA GLN A 238 -2.71 -17.35 32.36
C GLN A 238 -1.94 -16.92 31.11
N GLU A 239 -2.15 -17.67 30.02
CA GLU A 239 -1.41 -17.52 28.76
C GLU A 239 -2.25 -16.87 27.66
N LEU A 240 -1.55 -16.23 26.73
CA LEU A 240 -2.08 -15.87 25.42
C LEU A 240 -2.58 -17.12 24.71
N ASP A 241 -3.78 -17.04 24.13
CA ASP A 241 -4.43 -18.15 23.45
C ASP A 241 -4.78 -17.78 21.99
N PRO A 242 -4.19 -18.47 20.99
CA PRO A 242 -4.47 -18.20 19.58
C PRO A 242 -5.92 -18.49 19.20
N THR A 243 -6.55 -19.49 19.82
CA THR A 243 -7.94 -19.88 19.53
C THR A 243 -8.92 -18.83 20.03
N VAL A 244 -8.73 -18.33 21.26
CA VAL A 244 -9.52 -17.21 21.78
C VAL A 244 -9.30 -15.97 20.91
N THR A 245 -8.05 -15.70 20.53
CA THR A 245 -7.72 -14.58 19.66
C THR A 245 -8.46 -14.63 18.32
N ARG A 246 -8.43 -15.77 17.61
CA ARG A 246 -9.19 -15.94 16.36
C ARG A 246 -10.70 -15.80 16.57
N THR A 247 -11.22 -16.35 17.67
CA THR A 247 -12.64 -16.30 18.01
C THR A 247 -13.14 -14.87 18.21
N LEU A 248 -12.37 -14.05 18.95
CA LEU A 248 -12.77 -12.67 19.27
C LEU A 248 -12.45 -11.67 18.15
N SER A 249 -11.38 -11.92 17.38
CA SER A 249 -11.01 -11.06 16.26
C SER A 249 -11.80 -11.35 14.98
N GLY A 250 -12.32 -12.58 14.82
CA GLY A 250 -12.91 -13.03 13.56
C GLY A 250 -11.89 -13.13 12.41
N ARG A 251 -10.59 -13.17 12.72
CA ARG A 251 -9.48 -13.23 11.74
C ARG A 251 -8.53 -14.36 12.09
N ALA A 252 -7.80 -14.87 11.09
CA ALA A 252 -6.76 -15.87 11.28
C ALA A 252 -5.64 -15.39 12.22
N TYR A 253 -5.33 -14.10 12.18
CA TYR A 253 -4.40 -13.43 13.10
C TYR A 253 -4.78 -11.95 13.22
N PRO A 254 -4.49 -11.29 14.37
CA PRO A 254 -4.65 -9.85 14.52
C PRO A 254 -3.71 -9.08 13.60
N GLY A 255 -4.12 -7.87 13.23
CA GLY A 255 -3.27 -6.92 12.49
C GLY A 255 -3.55 -5.49 12.93
N PRO A 256 -2.66 -4.52 12.62
CA PRO A 256 -2.85 -3.13 13.01
C PRO A 256 -4.24 -2.58 12.62
N GLY A 257 -4.88 -1.82 13.52
CA GLY A 257 -6.22 -1.29 13.32
C GLY A 257 -7.27 -1.87 14.27
N LEU A 258 -8.50 -2.10 13.79
CA LEU A 258 -9.65 -2.45 14.63
C LEU A 258 -9.51 -3.80 15.35
N HIS A 259 -8.91 -4.79 14.69
CA HIS A 259 -8.73 -6.15 15.20
C HIS A 259 -7.25 -6.43 15.52
N SER A 260 -6.65 -5.55 16.34
CA SER A 260 -5.21 -5.56 16.64
C SER A 260 -4.79 -6.39 17.84
N ARG A 261 -5.73 -6.93 18.62
CA ARG A 261 -5.41 -7.49 19.95
C ARG A 261 -5.26 -9.01 19.94
N PHE A 262 -4.26 -9.49 20.67
CA PHE A 262 -4.20 -10.87 21.15
C PHE A 262 -4.86 -10.98 22.53
N PHE A 263 -5.46 -12.14 22.79
CA PHE A 263 -6.24 -12.41 23.99
C PHE A 263 -5.73 -13.64 24.72
N ASP A 264 -5.92 -13.68 26.04
CA ASP A 264 -5.66 -14.85 26.87
C ASP A 264 -6.88 -15.80 26.96
N ARG A 265 -6.70 -16.90 27.70
CA ARG A 265 -7.77 -17.90 27.94
C ARG A 265 -8.97 -17.37 28.72
N GLN A 266 -8.83 -16.23 29.40
CA GLN A 266 -9.90 -15.51 30.09
C GLN A 266 -10.51 -14.41 29.22
N MET A 267 -10.22 -14.41 27.92
CA MET A 267 -10.71 -13.45 26.93
C MET A 267 -10.29 -12.00 27.24
N GLN A 268 -9.21 -11.80 28.00
CA GLN A 268 -8.66 -10.48 28.27
C GLN A 268 -7.59 -10.12 27.24
N PRO A 269 -7.56 -8.86 26.75
CA PRO A 269 -6.54 -8.43 25.80
C PRO A 269 -5.19 -8.28 26.50
N VAL A 270 -4.14 -8.91 25.93
CA VAL A 270 -2.79 -8.94 26.55
C VAL A 270 -1.72 -8.25 25.71
N LEU A 271 -1.86 -8.27 24.38
CA LEU A 271 -0.95 -7.61 23.45
C LEU A 271 -1.75 -6.92 22.35
N GLU A 272 -1.20 -5.84 21.81
CA GLU A 272 -1.74 -5.12 20.65
C GLU A 272 -0.70 -5.07 19.53
N VAL A 273 -1.07 -5.51 18.33
CA VAL A 273 -0.25 -5.39 17.11
C VAL A 273 -0.27 -3.93 16.65
N VAL A 274 0.90 -3.31 16.68
CA VAL A 274 1.10 -1.90 16.29
C VAL A 274 1.63 -1.83 14.86
N GLN A 275 2.63 -2.66 14.53
CA GLN A 275 3.13 -2.76 13.15
C GLN A 275 3.24 -4.22 12.72
N ASP A 276 2.92 -4.48 11.46
CA ASP A 276 3.14 -5.77 10.82
C ASP A 276 3.58 -5.54 9.38
N THR A 277 4.82 -5.92 9.08
CA THR A 277 5.43 -5.72 7.76
C THR A 277 5.32 -6.93 6.84
N VAL A 278 4.71 -8.02 7.31
CA VAL A 278 4.58 -9.28 6.57
C VAL A 278 3.12 -9.59 6.26
N GLY A 279 2.23 -9.41 7.24
CA GLY A 279 0.79 -9.61 7.06
C GLY A 279 0.40 -11.08 6.90
N ARG A 280 1.29 -12.03 7.21
CA ARG A 280 1.10 -13.48 7.07
C ARG A 280 1.81 -14.22 8.21
N HIS A 281 1.03 -14.85 9.07
CA HIS A 281 1.50 -15.55 10.27
C HIS A 281 0.65 -16.80 10.51
N ASP A 282 1.15 -17.73 11.31
CA ASP A 282 0.39 -18.90 11.74
C ASP A 282 -0.11 -18.76 13.17
N THR A 283 -1.39 -19.08 13.36
CA THR A 283 -1.97 -19.29 14.69
C THR A 283 -2.72 -20.62 14.78
N PHE A 284 -2.72 -21.42 13.71
CA PHE A 284 -3.46 -22.68 13.61
C PHE A 284 -2.63 -23.85 14.13
N GLY A 285 -1.35 -23.89 13.74
CA GLY A 285 -0.42 -24.94 14.11
C GLY A 285 0.08 -24.83 15.54
N LEU A 286 0.71 -25.91 16.01
CA LEU A 286 1.55 -25.87 17.19
C LEU A 286 2.96 -25.48 16.79
N ALA A 287 3.74 -24.96 17.73
CA ALA A 287 5.19 -24.91 17.57
C ALA A 287 5.74 -26.31 17.25
N CYS A 288 6.80 -26.39 16.44
CA CYS A 288 7.36 -27.69 16.07
C CYS A 288 7.77 -28.47 17.34
N ALA A 289 7.65 -29.79 17.26
CA ALA A 289 7.75 -30.68 18.42
C ALA A 289 8.53 -31.95 18.06
N ALA A 290 9.13 -32.62 19.05
CA ALA A 290 9.86 -33.86 18.83
C ALA A 290 9.04 -34.89 18.03
N ARG A 291 7.75 -35.04 18.35
CA ARG A 291 6.85 -35.97 17.65
C ARG A 291 6.69 -35.67 16.16
N TYR A 292 6.73 -34.40 15.75
CA TYR A 292 6.65 -33.98 14.34
C TYR A 292 7.84 -34.54 13.55
N TYR A 293 9.05 -34.26 14.02
CA TYR A 293 10.29 -34.72 13.40
C TYR A 293 10.45 -36.24 13.43
N GLU A 294 10.15 -36.88 14.57
CA GLU A 294 10.21 -38.34 14.71
C GLU A 294 9.29 -39.06 13.71
N SER A 295 8.09 -38.52 13.47
CA SER A 295 7.12 -39.11 12.53
C SER A 295 7.60 -39.06 11.08
N MET A 296 8.53 -38.15 10.78
CA MET A 296 9.19 -38.03 9.47
C MET A 296 10.56 -38.73 9.41
N GLY A 297 11.00 -39.36 10.51
CA GLY A 297 12.25 -40.11 10.60
C GLY A 297 13.45 -39.32 11.12
N TYR A 298 13.27 -38.09 11.60
CA TYR A 298 14.33 -37.22 12.13
C TYR A 298 14.37 -37.26 13.66
N PHE A 299 14.82 -38.39 14.21
CA PHE A 299 14.92 -38.58 15.67
C PHE A 299 15.96 -37.66 16.31
N GLY A 300 15.62 -37.03 17.44
CA GLY A 300 16.53 -36.15 18.18
C GLY A 300 16.71 -34.76 17.56
N HIS A 301 15.93 -34.42 16.54
CA HIS A 301 15.93 -33.07 15.97
C HIS A 301 15.52 -32.04 17.02
N ALA A 302 16.23 -30.90 17.06
CA ALA A 302 15.85 -29.79 17.93
C ALA A 302 14.45 -29.29 17.58
N ASN A 303 13.68 -28.81 18.56
CA ASN A 303 12.33 -28.34 18.30
C ASN A 303 11.92 -27.22 19.24
N CYS A 304 11.02 -26.37 18.76
CA CYS A 304 10.58 -25.18 19.46
C CYS A 304 9.83 -25.48 20.76
N SER A 305 9.08 -26.58 20.80
CA SER A 305 8.31 -26.94 21.98
C SER A 305 9.17 -27.29 23.20
N ASP A 306 10.24 -28.05 22.99
CA ASP A 306 11.21 -28.36 24.04
C ASP A 306 12.02 -27.11 24.43
N ASN A 307 12.40 -26.30 23.44
CA ASN A 307 13.13 -25.06 23.67
C ASN A 307 12.33 -24.04 24.49
N LEU A 308 11.05 -23.84 24.17
CA LEU A 308 10.14 -22.98 24.93
C LEU A 308 9.96 -23.49 26.36
N SER A 309 9.76 -24.80 26.52
CA SER A 309 9.63 -25.43 27.84
C SER A 309 10.86 -25.17 28.70
N ALA A 310 12.07 -25.33 28.14
CA ALA A 310 13.31 -25.05 28.84
C ALA A 310 13.47 -23.56 29.19
N ALA A 311 13.15 -22.66 28.26
CA ALA A 311 13.26 -21.21 28.48
C ALA A 311 12.27 -20.69 29.55
N LEU A 312 11.10 -21.30 29.68
CA LEU A 312 10.05 -20.87 30.61
C LEU A 312 10.11 -21.57 31.98
N ALA A 313 10.93 -22.62 32.13
CA ALA A 313 11.05 -23.37 33.38
C ALA A 313 11.41 -22.49 34.60
N ALA A 314 12.21 -21.44 34.39
CA ALA A 314 12.59 -20.48 35.44
C ALA A 314 11.39 -19.70 36.02
N TYR A 315 10.27 -19.65 35.30
CA TYR A 315 9.04 -18.97 35.71
C TYR A 315 7.99 -19.95 36.24
N GLY A 316 8.34 -21.23 36.45
CA GLY A 316 7.43 -22.26 36.98
C GLY A 316 6.39 -22.76 35.99
N VAL A 317 6.52 -22.41 34.71
CA VAL A 317 5.63 -22.87 33.62
C VAL A 317 5.91 -24.35 33.33
N GLN A 318 4.86 -25.15 33.25
CA GLN A 318 4.94 -26.58 32.96
C GLN A 318 5.36 -26.82 31.50
N ALA A 319 6.28 -27.77 31.31
CA ALA A 319 6.70 -28.21 29.99
C ALA A 319 5.54 -28.84 29.22
N ARG A 320 5.53 -28.65 27.90
CA ARG A 320 4.48 -29.18 27.02
C ARG A 320 5.08 -29.86 25.80
N PRO A 321 4.53 -31.01 25.37
CA PRO A 321 5.01 -31.71 24.19
C PRO A 321 4.70 -30.98 22.87
N GLY A 322 3.81 -29.99 22.90
CA GLY A 322 3.46 -29.14 21.76
C GLY A 322 2.84 -27.84 22.25
N TRP A 323 3.38 -26.70 21.81
CA TRP A 323 2.96 -25.37 22.27
C TRP A 323 1.97 -24.71 21.31
N PRO A 324 0.81 -24.21 21.78
CA PRO A 324 -0.09 -23.40 20.97
C PRO A 324 0.43 -21.95 20.88
N ALA A 325 1.51 -21.77 20.12
CA ALA A 325 2.21 -20.50 19.97
C ALA A 325 1.60 -19.62 18.86
N ILE A 326 1.93 -18.34 18.90
CA ILE A 326 1.81 -17.47 17.73
C ILE A 326 3.09 -17.63 16.91
N ASN A 327 2.96 -18.23 15.74
CA ASN A 327 4.10 -18.55 14.89
C ASN A 327 4.28 -17.39 13.89
N PHE A 328 5.06 -16.40 14.31
CA PHE A 328 5.34 -15.23 13.49
C PHE A 328 6.08 -15.64 12.21
N PHE A 329 5.72 -14.94 11.14
CA PHE A 329 6.20 -15.10 9.76
C PHE A 329 5.80 -16.39 9.04
N TYR A 330 5.37 -17.42 9.78
CA TYR A 330 5.03 -18.70 9.20
C TYR A 330 3.85 -18.60 8.22
N ASN A 331 4.04 -19.09 7.00
CA ASN A 331 3.05 -19.02 5.92
C ASN A 331 2.18 -20.27 5.90
N THR A 332 1.16 -20.28 6.76
CA THR A 332 0.13 -21.33 6.78
C THR A 332 -1.24 -20.81 6.33
N GLY A 333 -2.15 -21.72 6.00
CA GLY A 333 -3.55 -21.40 5.71
C GLY A 333 -4.44 -22.64 5.65
N VAL A 334 -5.75 -22.45 5.71
CA VAL A 334 -6.73 -23.52 5.47
C VAL A 334 -7.34 -23.31 4.09
N ASP A 335 -7.22 -24.31 3.23
CA ASP A 335 -7.73 -24.23 1.85
C ASP A 335 -9.22 -24.60 1.75
N ALA A 336 -9.77 -24.57 0.52
CA ALA A 336 -11.17 -24.91 0.26
C ALA A 336 -11.50 -26.41 0.44
N HIS A 337 -10.51 -27.24 0.74
CA HIS A 337 -10.64 -28.67 1.05
C HIS A 337 -10.44 -28.96 2.54
N ASP A 338 -10.50 -27.92 3.38
CA ASP A 338 -10.29 -27.98 4.82
C ASP A 338 -8.89 -28.51 5.20
N GLN A 339 -7.89 -28.38 4.32
CA GLN A 339 -6.52 -28.79 4.57
C GLN A 339 -5.68 -27.66 5.12
N LEU A 340 -4.92 -27.93 6.19
CA LEU A 340 -3.85 -27.04 6.61
C LEU A 340 -2.71 -27.12 5.60
N THR A 341 -2.37 -25.98 5.02
CA THR A 341 -1.29 -25.79 4.07
C THR A 341 -0.16 -25.02 4.73
N MET A 342 1.07 -25.26 4.26
CA MET A 342 2.24 -24.46 4.59
C MET A 342 3.10 -24.25 3.33
N ASP A 343 3.84 -23.16 3.28
CA ASP A 343 4.80 -22.86 2.22
C ASP A 343 5.91 -21.95 2.79
N GLU A 344 6.89 -21.56 1.97
CA GLU A 344 7.95 -20.62 2.39
C GLU A 344 7.34 -19.32 2.95
N PRO A 345 7.88 -18.79 4.06
CA PRO A 345 7.41 -17.52 4.62
C PRO A 345 7.53 -16.35 3.64
N TRP A 346 6.67 -15.35 3.82
CA TRP A 346 6.69 -14.12 3.01
C TRP A 346 7.71 -13.10 3.51
N SER A 347 8.21 -13.28 4.73
CA SER A 347 9.12 -12.35 5.40
C SER A 347 10.42 -12.19 4.62
N ARG A 348 10.90 -10.96 4.59
CA ARG A 348 12.15 -10.55 3.97
C ARG A 348 13.13 -10.08 5.05
N PRO A 349 14.43 -10.00 4.75
CA PRO A 349 15.40 -9.54 5.73
C PRO A 349 15.06 -8.16 6.31
N GLY A 350 14.85 -8.12 7.63
CA GLY A 350 14.48 -6.94 8.40
C GLY A 350 12.98 -6.70 8.54
N ASP A 351 12.13 -7.53 7.94
CA ASP A 351 10.69 -7.50 8.22
C ASP A 351 10.46 -7.90 9.69
N HIS A 352 9.47 -7.25 10.31
CA HIS A 352 9.16 -7.37 11.72
C HIS A 352 7.66 -7.29 12.04
N VAL A 353 7.33 -7.74 13.24
CA VAL A 353 6.07 -7.43 13.95
C VAL A 353 6.41 -6.62 15.20
N LEU A 354 5.67 -5.54 15.45
CA LEU A 354 5.78 -4.70 16.64
C LEU A 354 4.52 -4.82 17.48
N LEU A 355 4.66 -5.30 18.71
CA LEU A 355 3.58 -5.54 19.66
C LEU A 355 3.69 -4.57 20.83
N ARG A 356 2.59 -4.05 21.35
CA ARG A 356 2.53 -3.33 22.63
C ARG A 356 1.97 -4.22 23.73
N ALA A 357 2.67 -4.33 24.85
CA ALA A 357 2.19 -5.00 26.05
C ALA A 357 1.02 -4.21 26.69
N LEU A 358 -0.09 -4.89 26.98
CA LEU A 358 -1.23 -4.30 27.68
C LEU A 358 -1.25 -4.64 29.17
N ASP A 359 -0.45 -5.62 29.59
CA ASP A 359 -0.27 -6.04 30.99
C ASP A 359 1.21 -6.39 31.25
N GLU A 360 1.53 -6.77 32.49
CA GLU A 360 2.83 -7.33 32.89
C GLU A 360 2.96 -8.77 32.36
N MET A 361 3.90 -9.00 31.45
CA MET A 361 4.02 -10.27 30.74
C MET A 361 5.40 -10.94 30.93
N VAL A 362 5.38 -12.26 30.99
CA VAL A 362 6.54 -13.12 30.67
C VAL A 362 6.33 -13.62 29.25
N CYS A 363 7.26 -13.32 28.35
CA CYS A 363 7.24 -13.72 26.95
C CYS A 363 8.38 -14.71 26.68
N ALA A 364 8.22 -15.52 25.64
CA ALA A 364 9.32 -16.29 25.07
C ALA A 364 9.18 -16.39 23.55
N ASN A 365 10.32 -16.31 22.87
CA ASN A 365 10.44 -16.53 21.44
C ASN A 365 11.41 -17.67 21.15
N THR A 366 11.21 -18.33 20.02
CA THR A 366 12.18 -19.24 19.40
C THR A 366 12.79 -18.63 18.13
N SER A 367 13.92 -19.18 17.71
CA SER A 367 14.23 -19.27 16.28
C SER A 367 14.06 -20.74 15.86
N CYS A 368 13.08 -20.99 15.00
CA CYS A 368 12.69 -22.34 14.59
C CYS A 368 13.85 -23.08 13.90
N PRO A 369 14.18 -24.33 14.32
CA PRO A 369 15.25 -25.11 13.71
C PRO A 369 14.83 -25.87 12.44
N ASP A 370 13.57 -25.78 12.00
CA ASP A 370 13.07 -26.64 10.94
C ASP A 370 13.80 -26.43 9.61
N ASP A 371 14.48 -27.46 9.13
CA ASP A 371 15.21 -27.50 7.87
C ASP A 371 14.78 -28.67 6.96
N ILE A 372 13.72 -29.40 7.35
CA ILE A 372 13.26 -30.59 6.63
C ILE A 372 12.05 -30.31 5.73
N ASP A 373 11.50 -29.10 5.80
CA ASP A 373 10.41 -28.59 4.98
C ASP A 373 10.57 -27.08 4.69
N PRO A 374 9.66 -26.46 3.91
CA PRO A 374 9.76 -25.05 3.53
C PRO A 374 9.58 -24.02 4.67
N ALA A 375 9.27 -24.42 5.91
CA ALA A 375 8.88 -23.50 6.99
C ALA A 375 9.91 -22.40 7.27
N ASN A 376 11.21 -22.70 7.10
CA ASN A 376 12.27 -21.69 7.21
C ASN A 376 13.04 -21.47 5.89
N GLY A 377 12.38 -21.69 4.75
CA GLY A 377 13.04 -21.67 3.44
C GLY A 377 14.19 -22.66 3.34
N TRP A 378 14.11 -23.79 4.05
CA TRP A 378 15.13 -24.85 4.14
C TRP A 378 16.47 -24.43 4.77
N MET A 379 16.55 -23.24 5.35
CA MET A 379 17.78 -22.70 5.93
C MET A 379 17.47 -21.85 7.17
N PRO A 380 17.44 -22.46 8.37
CA PRO A 380 17.23 -21.74 9.61
C PRO A 380 18.25 -20.62 9.84
N THR A 381 17.76 -19.46 10.27
CA THR A 381 18.52 -18.24 10.56
C THR A 381 18.06 -17.58 11.87
N ASP A 382 18.74 -16.51 12.27
CA ASP A 382 18.49 -15.85 13.54
C ASP A 382 17.16 -15.09 13.59
N ILE A 383 16.55 -15.03 14.79
CA ILE A 383 15.50 -14.07 15.13
C ILE A 383 16.07 -13.03 16.08
N HIS A 384 15.77 -11.76 15.86
CA HIS A 384 16.20 -10.69 16.76
C HIS A 384 15.01 -10.04 17.47
N ILE A 385 15.15 -9.84 18.78
CA ILE A 385 14.12 -9.23 19.63
C ILE A 385 14.63 -7.89 20.16
N ARG A 386 13.78 -6.85 20.07
CA ARG A 386 14.00 -5.57 20.74
C ARG A 386 12.82 -5.21 21.63
N ILE A 387 13.13 -4.66 22.79
CA ILE A 387 12.14 -4.13 23.74
C ILE A 387 12.28 -2.62 23.77
N TYR A 388 11.21 -1.88 23.49
CA TYR A 388 11.19 -0.42 23.55
C TYR A 388 10.48 0.10 24.79
N ALA A 389 10.90 1.28 25.23
CA ALA A 389 10.40 1.90 26.43
C ALA A 389 8.92 2.33 26.31
N ALA A 390 8.18 2.33 27.43
CA ALA A 390 6.73 2.56 27.44
C ALA A 390 6.30 3.99 27.07
N GLN A 391 7.22 4.95 27.17
CA GLN A 391 7.02 6.32 26.72
C GLN A 391 6.97 6.45 25.19
N GLU A 392 7.48 5.47 24.45
CA GLU A 392 7.51 5.51 22.99
C GLU A 392 6.10 5.50 22.40
N ARG A 393 5.97 6.16 21.25
CA ARG A 393 4.71 6.24 20.50
C ARG A 393 5.01 5.91 19.05
N PHE A 394 4.66 4.68 18.66
CA PHE A 394 4.77 4.22 17.28
C PHE A 394 3.42 4.33 16.59
N SER A 395 3.41 4.85 15.36
CA SER A 395 2.21 4.85 14.52
C SER A 395 1.86 3.42 14.12
N MET A 396 0.56 3.14 14.07
CA MET A 396 0.07 1.89 13.48
C MET A 396 0.45 1.85 12.00
N ALA A 397 0.98 0.72 11.52
CA ALA A 397 1.36 0.61 10.12
C ALA A 397 1.43 -0.83 9.62
N ILE A 398 1.11 -1.01 8.35
CA ILE A 398 1.37 -2.23 7.59
C ILE A 398 2.37 -1.90 6.48
N ALA A 399 3.20 -2.85 6.05
CA ALA A 399 4.07 -2.61 4.90
C ALA A 399 3.31 -2.75 3.58
N HIS A 400 3.47 -1.75 2.71
CA HIS A 400 3.03 -1.79 1.32
C HIS A 400 4.24 -1.75 0.38
N ARG A 401 4.16 -2.49 -0.73
CA ARG A 401 5.22 -2.56 -1.75
C ARG A 401 4.60 -2.36 -3.12
N ALA A 402 5.04 -1.32 -3.82
CA ALA A 402 4.53 -0.96 -5.15
C ALA A 402 4.86 -2.02 -6.22
N THR A 403 5.95 -2.76 -6.04
CA THR A 403 6.33 -3.92 -6.84
C THR A 403 6.88 -4.98 -5.92
N PRO A 404 6.99 -6.26 -6.35
CA PRO A 404 7.67 -7.27 -5.57
C PRO A 404 9.04 -6.76 -5.08
N ASP A 405 9.86 -6.17 -5.95
CA ASP A 405 11.25 -5.78 -5.66
C ASP A 405 11.40 -4.47 -4.87
N ALA A 406 10.31 -3.77 -4.57
CA ALA A 406 10.35 -2.51 -3.85
C ALA A 406 10.64 -2.71 -2.35
N GLU A 407 11.39 -1.78 -1.75
CA GLU A 407 11.51 -1.65 -0.29
C GLU A 407 10.15 -1.35 0.36
N PRO A 408 9.92 -1.78 1.62
CA PRO A 408 8.61 -1.61 2.23
C PRO A 408 8.38 -0.14 2.55
N VAL A 409 7.17 0.33 2.26
CA VAL A 409 6.69 1.63 2.73
C VAL A 409 5.58 1.36 3.75
N LEU A 410 5.81 1.77 4.99
CA LEU A 410 4.80 1.68 6.04
C LEU A 410 3.56 2.52 5.68
N THR A 411 2.37 2.04 6.04
CA THR A 411 1.10 2.75 5.85
C THR A 411 1.19 4.17 6.39
N ARG A 412 0.65 5.13 5.64
CA ARG A 412 0.79 6.57 5.89
C ARG A 412 -0.55 7.22 6.18
N GLU A 413 -0.46 8.37 6.84
CA GLU A 413 -1.59 9.24 7.12
C GLU A 413 -1.64 10.37 6.08
N SER A 414 -2.83 10.70 5.60
CA SER A 414 -3.03 11.88 4.77
C SER A 414 -2.92 13.17 5.59
N GLY A 415 -2.89 14.31 4.90
CA GLY A 415 -2.94 15.64 5.52
C GLY A 415 -4.32 15.95 6.14
N PHE A 416 -5.36 15.21 5.74
CA PHE A 416 -6.69 15.26 6.36
C PHE A 416 -6.83 14.27 7.53
N HIS A 417 -5.87 13.36 7.71
CA HIS A 417 -5.93 12.35 8.76
C HIS A 417 -6.16 12.93 10.16
N PRO A 418 -5.48 14.02 10.62
CA PRO A 418 -5.73 14.59 11.94
C PRO A 418 -7.18 15.02 12.17
N ALA A 419 -7.88 15.44 11.12
CA ALA A 419 -9.29 15.82 11.19
C ALA A 419 -10.21 14.60 11.12
N THR A 420 -9.94 13.66 10.23
CA THR A 420 -10.75 12.43 10.10
C THR A 420 -10.65 11.51 11.32
N SER A 421 -9.46 11.37 11.92
CA SER A 421 -9.22 10.53 13.10
C SER A 421 -9.80 11.11 14.39
N ALA A 422 -10.13 12.41 14.39
CA ALA A 422 -10.93 13.02 15.45
C ALA A 422 -12.41 12.61 15.39
N LEU A 423 -12.89 12.12 14.24
CA LEU A 423 -14.30 11.77 14.00
C LEU A 423 -14.56 10.26 13.98
N THR A 424 -13.52 9.43 13.83
CA THR A 424 -13.66 7.97 13.80
C THR A 424 -12.38 7.26 14.20
N ARG A 425 -12.51 6.03 14.69
CA ARG A 425 -11.39 5.08 14.81
C ARG A 425 -11.44 3.97 13.75
N GLN A 426 -12.45 3.98 12.88
CA GLN A 426 -12.71 2.95 11.88
C GLN A 426 -11.92 3.27 10.60
N PHE A 427 -10.66 2.82 10.57
CA PHE A 427 -9.79 2.94 9.41
C PHE A 427 -9.51 1.57 8.79
N THR A 428 -9.38 1.56 7.46
CA THR A 428 -8.86 0.44 6.69
C THR A 428 -7.60 0.87 5.96
N GLU A 429 -6.68 -0.09 5.80
CA GLU A 429 -5.51 0.07 4.95
C GLU A 429 -5.96 0.04 3.49
N TYR A 430 -5.68 1.10 2.74
CA TYR A 430 -5.90 1.15 1.31
C TYR A 430 -4.61 1.54 0.60
N ARG A 431 -3.85 0.52 0.16
CA ARG A 431 -2.65 0.67 -0.67
C ARG A 431 -1.68 1.68 -0.05
N GLY A 432 -1.17 1.40 1.14
CA GLY A 432 -0.21 2.23 1.86
C GLY A 432 -0.79 3.48 2.54
N TRP A 433 -2.11 3.64 2.65
CA TRP A 433 -2.73 4.77 3.36
C TRP A 433 -3.85 4.35 4.32
N TRP A 434 -3.92 5.02 5.47
CA TRP A 434 -5.06 4.91 6.39
C TRP A 434 -6.26 5.68 5.86
N THR A 435 -7.33 4.97 5.48
CA THR A 435 -8.56 5.56 4.92
C THR A 435 -9.77 5.24 5.80
N PRO A 436 -10.64 6.22 6.13
CA PRO A 436 -11.85 6.00 6.92
C PRO A 436 -12.83 5.03 6.25
N SER A 437 -13.24 3.97 6.95
CA SER A 437 -14.27 3.04 6.47
C SER A 437 -15.68 3.56 6.71
N ARG A 438 -15.88 4.16 7.88
CA ARG A 438 -17.15 4.74 8.37
C ARG A 438 -16.90 5.69 9.53
N TYR A 439 -17.89 6.51 9.90
CA TYR A 439 -17.79 7.45 11.01
C TYR A 439 -18.78 7.11 12.13
N ASP A 440 -18.29 6.99 13.38
CA ASP A 440 -19.06 6.46 14.51
C ASP A 440 -20.30 7.30 14.86
N GLY A 441 -20.29 8.61 14.57
CA GLY A 441 -21.41 9.54 14.82
C GLY A 441 -22.48 9.61 13.72
N HIS A 442 -22.25 8.98 12.56
CA HIS A 442 -23.15 9.06 11.41
C HIS A 442 -23.58 7.64 10.96
N GLY A 443 -22.61 6.76 10.74
CA GLY A 443 -22.82 5.44 10.17
C GLY A 443 -23.13 5.49 8.67
N ALA A 444 -22.79 4.41 7.95
CA ALA A 444 -22.80 4.39 6.49
C ALA A 444 -24.14 4.81 5.83
N ILE A 445 -25.27 4.56 6.49
CA ILE A 445 -26.61 4.95 5.98
C ILE A 445 -26.80 6.48 6.00
N GLU A 446 -26.45 7.15 7.10
CA GLU A 446 -26.57 8.62 7.17
C GLU A 446 -25.54 9.29 6.24
N GLU A 447 -24.34 8.75 6.16
CA GLU A 447 -23.31 9.22 5.22
C GLU A 447 -23.80 9.13 3.77
N TYR A 448 -24.47 8.02 3.41
CA TYR A 448 -25.12 7.82 2.12
C TYR A 448 -26.23 8.87 1.87
N HIS A 449 -27.17 9.04 2.80
CA HIS A 449 -28.27 10.01 2.64
C HIS A 449 -27.76 11.44 2.55
N ALA A 450 -26.76 11.80 3.35
CA ALA A 450 -26.12 13.11 3.27
C ALA A 450 -25.54 13.38 1.88
N CYS A 451 -24.86 12.40 1.27
CA CYS A 451 -24.34 12.53 -0.08
C CYS A 451 -25.48 12.70 -1.12
N ARG A 452 -26.55 11.92 -1.03
CA ARG A 452 -27.68 11.95 -1.98
C ARG A 452 -28.53 13.21 -1.87
N GLU A 453 -28.69 13.75 -0.66
CA GLU A 453 -29.71 14.77 -0.38
C GLU A 453 -29.10 16.14 -0.03
N ARG A 454 -27.85 16.18 0.43
CA ARG A 454 -27.23 17.40 0.98
C ARG A 454 -25.80 17.58 0.46
N VAL A 455 -24.80 17.35 1.30
CA VAL A 455 -23.39 17.37 0.95
C VAL A 455 -22.63 16.42 1.87
N ALA A 456 -21.71 15.67 1.31
CA ALA A 456 -20.82 14.80 2.05
C ALA A 456 -19.37 14.98 1.60
N VAL A 457 -18.42 14.70 2.48
CA VAL A 457 -17.00 14.90 2.20
C VAL A 457 -16.15 13.67 2.47
N MET A 458 -15.26 13.33 1.55
CA MET A 458 -14.42 12.13 1.64
C MET A 458 -12.97 12.45 1.35
N ASP A 459 -12.07 11.93 2.19
CA ASP A 459 -10.64 11.95 1.90
C ASP A 459 -10.30 10.96 0.78
N LEU A 460 -9.81 11.47 -0.35
CA LEU A 460 -9.38 10.71 -1.52
C LEU A 460 -7.86 10.78 -1.72
N SER A 461 -7.12 11.21 -0.70
CA SER A 461 -5.66 11.39 -0.77
C SER A 461 -4.92 10.09 -1.09
N ALA A 462 -5.50 8.94 -0.80
CA ALA A 462 -4.92 7.64 -1.10
C ALA A 462 -4.84 7.30 -2.60
N LEU A 463 -5.60 7.97 -3.47
CA LEU A 463 -5.46 7.79 -4.93
C LEU A 463 -4.06 8.22 -5.40
N ARG A 464 -3.53 7.53 -6.41
CA ARG A 464 -2.22 7.83 -6.97
C ARG A 464 -2.29 9.05 -7.87
N LYS A 465 -1.31 9.94 -7.73
CA LYS A 465 -1.13 11.11 -8.60
C LYS A 465 0.22 11.04 -9.28
N PHE A 466 0.23 11.06 -10.60
CA PHE A 466 1.44 11.14 -11.41
C PHE A 466 1.38 12.38 -12.30
N GLU A 467 2.37 13.27 -12.16
CA GLU A 467 2.57 14.35 -13.12
C GLU A 467 3.29 13.80 -14.34
N VAL A 468 2.76 14.08 -15.52
CA VAL A 468 3.34 13.68 -16.81
C VAL A 468 3.68 14.95 -17.57
N ILE A 469 4.97 15.23 -17.67
CA ILE A 469 5.51 16.54 -18.06
C ILE A 469 6.49 16.35 -19.22
N GLY A 470 6.46 17.24 -20.20
CA GLY A 470 7.47 17.31 -21.25
C GLY A 470 6.87 17.20 -22.66
N PRO A 471 7.68 17.49 -23.69
CA PRO A 471 7.20 17.62 -25.07
C PRO A 471 6.52 16.36 -25.62
N ASP A 472 6.87 15.18 -25.13
CA ASP A 472 6.26 13.91 -25.54
C ASP A 472 5.12 13.44 -24.62
N ALA A 473 4.68 14.27 -23.65
CA ALA A 473 3.66 13.89 -22.68
C ALA A 473 2.32 13.51 -23.32
N GLU A 474 1.82 14.30 -24.29
CA GLU A 474 0.59 13.96 -25.00
C GLU A 474 0.74 12.64 -25.77
N ALA A 475 1.89 12.43 -26.43
CA ALA A 475 2.17 11.22 -27.19
C ALA A 475 2.23 9.97 -26.30
N LEU A 476 2.89 10.06 -25.14
CA LEU A 476 2.93 8.98 -24.15
C LEU A 476 1.53 8.64 -23.66
N MET A 477 0.75 9.65 -23.24
CA MET A 477 -0.60 9.41 -22.74
C MET A 477 -1.55 8.90 -23.83
N GLN A 478 -1.38 9.38 -25.07
CA GLN A 478 -2.10 8.85 -26.24
C GLN A 478 -1.78 7.36 -26.48
N HIS A 479 -0.54 6.92 -26.24
CA HIS A 479 -0.15 5.52 -26.43
C HIS A 479 -0.56 4.61 -25.26
N CYS A 480 -0.48 5.09 -24.02
CA CYS A 480 -0.72 4.28 -22.82
C CYS A 480 -2.19 4.18 -22.40
N LEU A 481 -3.03 5.12 -22.79
CA LEU A 481 -4.45 5.15 -22.43
C LEU A 481 -5.34 4.75 -23.60
N THR A 482 -6.51 4.18 -23.30
CA THR A 482 -7.49 3.80 -24.33
C THR A 482 -8.20 5.01 -24.96
N ARG A 483 -8.40 6.09 -24.21
CA ARG A 483 -9.01 7.34 -24.71
C ARG A 483 -8.15 8.07 -25.73
N ASP A 484 -8.82 8.90 -26.55
CA ASP A 484 -8.15 9.81 -27.49
C ASP A 484 -7.78 11.13 -26.79
N ILE A 485 -6.51 11.24 -26.41
CA ILE A 485 -5.96 12.33 -25.62
C ILE A 485 -5.71 13.58 -26.48
N LYS A 486 -5.47 13.42 -27.79
CA LYS A 486 -5.34 14.54 -28.74
C LYS A 486 -6.58 15.43 -28.79
N LYS A 487 -7.75 14.88 -28.46
CA LYS A 487 -9.03 15.61 -28.40
C LYS A 487 -9.25 16.34 -27.05
N LEU A 488 -8.40 16.11 -26.06
CA LEU A 488 -8.56 16.67 -24.72
C LEU A 488 -8.08 18.12 -24.69
N ALA A 489 -8.96 19.07 -24.37
CA ALA A 489 -8.57 20.47 -24.26
C ALA A 489 -7.82 20.76 -22.94
N VAL A 490 -6.98 21.80 -22.91
CA VAL A 490 -6.41 22.30 -21.65
C VAL A 490 -7.55 22.69 -20.69
N GLY A 491 -7.39 22.36 -19.40
CA GLY A 491 -8.42 22.52 -18.38
C GLY A 491 -9.49 21.41 -18.37
N GLN A 492 -9.33 20.37 -19.20
CA GLN A 492 -10.26 19.24 -19.27
C GLN A 492 -9.74 18.01 -18.53
N VAL A 493 -10.69 17.22 -18.05
CA VAL A 493 -10.48 15.91 -17.44
C VAL A 493 -11.11 14.84 -18.34
N VAL A 494 -10.51 13.66 -18.41
CA VAL A 494 -11.13 12.50 -19.07
C VAL A 494 -10.90 11.23 -18.26
N TYR A 495 -11.92 10.38 -18.19
CA TYR A 495 -11.81 9.04 -17.64
C TYR A 495 -11.36 8.04 -18.72
N SER A 496 -10.36 7.20 -18.40
CA SER A 496 -9.77 6.23 -19.33
C SER A 496 -9.35 4.95 -18.62
N ALA A 497 -9.18 3.87 -19.39
CA ALA A 497 -8.48 2.67 -18.96
C ALA A 497 -7.01 2.72 -19.42
N MET A 498 -6.16 1.99 -18.70
CA MET A 498 -4.81 1.59 -19.07
C MET A 498 -4.78 0.06 -19.18
N CYS A 499 -4.23 -0.47 -20.27
CA CYS A 499 -4.27 -1.91 -20.54
C CYS A 499 -2.86 -2.49 -20.73
N TYR A 500 -2.76 -3.80 -20.51
CA TYR A 500 -1.64 -4.61 -20.97
C TYR A 500 -1.78 -4.98 -22.45
N PRO A 501 -0.71 -5.45 -23.11
CA PRO A 501 -0.77 -5.87 -24.52
C PRO A 501 -1.84 -6.94 -24.83
N HIS A 502 -2.22 -7.80 -23.88
CA HIS A 502 -3.29 -8.79 -24.05
C HIS A 502 -4.72 -8.23 -23.86
N GLY A 503 -4.85 -6.91 -23.71
CA GLY A 503 -6.14 -6.19 -23.61
C GLY A 503 -6.77 -6.18 -22.22
N GLY A 504 -6.18 -6.89 -21.25
CA GLY A 504 -6.62 -6.84 -19.86
C GLY A 504 -6.23 -5.53 -19.19
N MET A 505 -7.01 -5.09 -18.22
CA MET A 505 -6.83 -3.80 -17.56
C MET A 505 -5.69 -3.83 -16.55
N LEU A 506 -4.75 -2.89 -16.68
CA LEU A 506 -3.75 -2.60 -15.65
C LEU A 506 -4.39 -1.74 -14.56
N ASP A 507 -5.10 -0.68 -14.97
CA ASP A 507 -5.78 0.25 -14.07
C ASP A 507 -6.83 1.07 -14.83
N ASP A 508 -7.63 1.82 -14.10
CA ASP A 508 -8.50 2.88 -14.61
C ASP A 508 -8.27 4.19 -13.85
N GLY A 509 -8.77 5.30 -14.39
CA GLY A 509 -8.51 6.59 -13.76
C GLY A 509 -8.89 7.80 -14.59
N THR A 510 -8.50 8.97 -14.07
CA THR A 510 -8.74 10.26 -14.73
C THR A 510 -7.44 10.94 -15.13
N LEU A 511 -7.42 11.48 -16.35
CA LEU A 511 -6.33 12.32 -16.86
C LEU A 511 -6.79 13.77 -16.89
N LEU A 512 -6.05 14.66 -16.21
CA LEU A 512 -6.22 16.10 -16.28
C LEU A 512 -5.19 16.67 -17.27
N ARG A 513 -5.60 17.55 -18.18
CA ARG A 513 -4.69 18.31 -19.06
C ARG A 513 -4.47 19.71 -18.50
N LEU A 514 -3.32 19.93 -17.87
CA LEU A 514 -2.93 21.19 -17.22
C LEU A 514 -2.31 22.19 -18.21
N GLY A 515 -1.70 21.71 -19.28
CA GLY A 515 -1.15 22.53 -20.35
C GLY A 515 -0.99 21.73 -21.66
N PRO A 516 -0.32 22.30 -22.67
CA PRO A 516 -0.03 21.59 -23.92
C PRO A 516 0.73 20.28 -23.68
N ASP A 517 1.75 20.35 -22.83
CA ASP A 517 2.77 19.30 -22.58
C ASP A 517 2.75 18.80 -21.12
N ASN A 518 1.64 19.05 -20.43
CA ASN A 518 1.52 18.96 -18.97
C ASN A 518 0.21 18.28 -18.58
N PHE A 519 0.32 17.08 -18.02
CA PHE A 519 -0.83 16.26 -17.63
C PHE A 519 -0.68 15.71 -16.21
N ARG A 520 -1.80 15.33 -15.61
CA ARG A 520 -1.83 14.61 -14.33
C ARG A 520 -2.73 13.39 -14.43
N TRP A 521 -2.17 12.22 -14.18
CA TRP A 521 -2.88 10.94 -14.15
C TRP A 521 -3.24 10.58 -12.70
N ILE A 522 -4.51 10.31 -12.47
CA ILE A 522 -5.08 9.91 -11.17
C ILE A 522 -5.62 8.49 -11.27
N CYS A 523 -5.12 7.56 -10.47
CA CYS A 523 -5.48 6.14 -10.58
C CYS A 523 -5.32 5.38 -9.25
N GLY A 524 -5.61 4.07 -9.24
CA GLY A 524 -5.54 3.23 -8.05
C GLY A 524 -4.19 2.54 -7.83
N GLU A 525 -3.44 2.28 -8.90
CA GLU A 525 -2.28 1.39 -8.90
C GLU A 525 -0.93 2.16 -8.88
N ASP A 526 -0.01 1.79 -7.98
CA ASP A 526 1.34 2.37 -7.93
C ASP A 526 2.15 2.02 -9.18
N TYR A 527 1.97 0.79 -9.66
CA TYR A 527 2.69 0.29 -10.81
C TYR A 527 2.40 1.10 -12.08
N ALA A 528 1.30 1.83 -12.16
CA ALA A 528 0.99 2.69 -13.31
C ALA A 528 2.10 3.73 -13.58
N GLY A 529 2.68 4.35 -12.54
CA GLY A 529 3.78 5.30 -12.71
C GLY A 529 5.10 4.66 -13.15
N ILE A 530 5.34 3.40 -12.75
CA ILE A 530 6.48 2.61 -13.21
C ILE A 530 6.27 2.23 -14.69
N TRP A 531 5.08 1.72 -15.01
CA TRP A 531 4.68 1.36 -16.36
C TRP A 531 4.86 2.51 -17.34
N LEU A 532 4.35 3.71 -17.02
CA LEU A 532 4.50 4.89 -17.88
C LEU A 532 5.98 5.23 -18.15
N ARG A 533 6.86 5.14 -17.14
CA ARG A 533 8.31 5.34 -17.31
C ARG A 533 8.95 4.28 -18.19
N GLU A 534 8.58 3.02 -18.01
CA GLU A 534 9.07 1.94 -18.87
C GLU A 534 8.66 2.15 -20.32
N GLN A 535 7.43 2.56 -20.59
CA GLN A 535 6.97 2.83 -21.96
C GLN A 535 7.67 4.05 -22.56
N ALA A 536 7.81 5.14 -21.80
CA ALA A 536 8.58 6.31 -22.23
C ALA A 536 10.03 5.94 -22.59
N GLN A 537 10.69 5.13 -21.77
CA GLN A 537 12.04 4.65 -22.03
C GLN A 537 12.10 3.76 -23.28
N LYS A 538 11.18 2.78 -23.42
CA LYS A 538 11.12 1.88 -24.59
C LYS A 538 10.92 2.66 -25.90
N LEU A 539 10.17 3.76 -25.86
CA LEU A 539 9.87 4.60 -27.02
C LEU A 539 10.88 5.74 -27.22
N GLY A 540 11.87 5.91 -26.33
CA GLY A 540 12.85 6.99 -26.42
C GLY A 540 12.26 8.40 -26.27
N MET A 541 11.15 8.53 -25.54
CA MET A 541 10.41 9.78 -25.38
C MET A 541 11.07 10.71 -24.36
N LYS A 542 11.04 12.02 -24.64
CA LYS A 542 11.41 13.09 -23.71
C LYS A 542 10.18 13.50 -22.89
N VAL A 543 9.93 12.73 -21.83
CA VAL A 543 8.82 12.93 -20.90
C VAL A 543 9.24 12.46 -19.50
N TRP A 544 8.77 13.16 -18.49
CA TRP A 544 8.99 12.89 -17.07
C TRP A 544 7.69 12.46 -16.42
N ILE A 545 7.77 11.44 -15.57
CA ILE A 545 6.63 10.90 -14.83
C ILE A 545 6.99 10.95 -13.35
N LYS A 546 6.45 11.97 -12.66
CA LYS A 546 6.77 12.28 -11.27
C LYS A 546 5.62 11.86 -10.34
N SER A 547 5.94 11.11 -9.30
CA SER A 547 5.02 10.75 -8.23
C SER A 547 4.67 11.99 -7.40
N ALA A 548 3.39 12.31 -7.29
CA ALA A 548 2.91 13.49 -6.58
C ALA A 548 1.95 13.17 -5.42
N SER A 549 1.65 11.89 -5.17
CA SER A 549 0.69 11.46 -4.13
C SER A 549 1.01 12.01 -2.73
N ASP A 550 2.30 12.11 -2.39
CA ASP A 550 2.75 12.60 -1.08
C ASP A 550 2.67 14.13 -0.95
N HIS A 551 2.50 14.85 -2.07
CA HIS A 551 2.49 16.31 -2.14
C HIS A 551 1.13 16.89 -2.55
N ILE A 552 0.19 16.05 -2.97
CA ILE A 552 -1.13 16.46 -3.46
C ILE A 552 -2.20 15.60 -2.81
N HIS A 553 -2.89 16.20 -1.86
CA HIS A 553 -4.01 15.58 -1.16
C HIS A 553 -5.33 16.18 -1.65
N ASN A 554 -6.38 15.38 -1.66
CA ASN A 554 -7.68 15.81 -2.16
C ASN A 554 -8.82 15.31 -1.30
N ILE A 555 -9.81 16.17 -1.14
CA ILE A 555 -11.08 15.88 -0.49
C ILE A 555 -12.20 16.02 -1.52
N ALA A 556 -12.99 14.97 -1.68
CA ALA A 556 -14.21 14.99 -2.46
C ALA A 556 -15.28 15.75 -1.67
N VAL A 557 -15.99 16.68 -2.32
CA VAL A 557 -17.18 17.36 -1.80
C VAL A 557 -18.34 17.03 -2.73
N GLN A 558 -19.18 16.10 -2.32
CA GLN A 558 -20.17 15.43 -3.18
C GLN A 558 -21.59 15.67 -2.65
N GLY A 559 -22.57 15.74 -3.54
CA GLY A 559 -23.98 15.98 -3.23
C GLY A 559 -24.53 17.29 -3.80
N PRO A 560 -25.87 17.44 -3.83
CA PRO A 560 -26.54 18.57 -4.48
C PRO A 560 -26.14 19.95 -3.93
N ARG A 561 -25.71 20.04 -2.67
CA ARG A 561 -25.26 21.31 -2.03
C ARG A 561 -23.75 21.55 -2.11
N SER A 562 -23.00 20.67 -2.78
CA SER A 562 -21.53 20.83 -2.94
C SER A 562 -21.15 22.15 -3.62
N ARG A 563 -21.91 22.59 -4.63
CA ARG A 563 -21.69 23.86 -5.32
C ARG A 563 -21.99 25.07 -4.43
N GLU A 564 -23.06 25.01 -3.64
CA GLU A 564 -23.44 26.06 -2.67
C GLU A 564 -22.35 26.24 -1.62
N LEU A 565 -21.76 25.14 -1.14
CA LEU A 565 -20.64 25.15 -0.20
C LEU A 565 -19.40 25.79 -0.84
N LEU A 566 -18.94 25.22 -1.95
CA LEU A 566 -17.64 25.58 -2.52
C LEU A 566 -17.62 26.98 -3.13
N SER A 567 -18.76 27.51 -3.59
CA SER A 567 -18.82 28.88 -4.13
C SER A 567 -18.46 29.95 -3.11
N GLN A 568 -18.54 29.64 -1.82
CA GLN A 568 -18.22 30.55 -0.72
C GLN A 568 -16.74 30.56 -0.32
N MET A 569 -15.96 29.56 -0.75
CA MET A 569 -14.54 29.42 -0.37
C MET A 569 -13.57 29.36 -1.55
N VAL A 570 -14.06 29.30 -2.79
CA VAL A 570 -13.20 29.20 -3.98
C VAL A 570 -13.05 30.57 -4.62
N SER A 571 -11.90 31.19 -4.42
CA SER A 571 -11.49 32.38 -5.16
C SER A 571 -10.73 31.96 -6.42
N SER A 572 -11.19 32.40 -7.60
CA SER A 572 -10.53 32.11 -8.88
C SER A 572 -10.04 33.40 -9.52
N PRO A 573 -8.82 33.43 -10.10
CA PRO A 573 -8.36 34.60 -10.85
C PRO A 573 -9.17 34.76 -12.13
N GLY A 574 -9.20 35.97 -12.71
CA GLY A 574 -9.96 36.25 -13.94
C GLY A 574 -9.55 35.45 -15.17
N THR A 575 -8.41 34.75 -15.13
CA THR A 575 -7.94 33.80 -16.15
C THR A 575 -8.56 32.40 -16.02
N GLN A 576 -9.37 32.16 -15.00
CA GLN A 576 -10.01 30.88 -14.69
C GLN A 576 -11.54 31.06 -14.67
N PRO A 577 -12.31 30.01 -15.01
CA PRO A 577 -13.75 30.08 -14.84
C PRO A 577 -14.09 30.19 -13.34
N THR A 578 -15.17 30.90 -13.04
CA THR A 578 -15.77 30.85 -11.71
C THR A 578 -16.39 29.46 -11.48
N LEU A 579 -16.52 29.05 -10.22
CA LEU A 579 -16.99 27.71 -9.87
C LEU A 579 -18.37 27.38 -10.47
N ASP A 580 -19.29 28.35 -10.51
CA ASP A 580 -20.63 28.20 -11.08
C ASP A 580 -20.62 27.92 -12.60
N LYS A 581 -19.56 28.35 -13.29
CA LYS A 581 -19.33 28.14 -14.72
C LYS A 581 -18.43 26.95 -15.02
N LEU A 582 -17.92 26.27 -14.00
CA LEU A 582 -17.06 25.11 -14.18
C LEU A 582 -17.86 23.94 -14.77
N GLY A 583 -17.54 23.55 -16.00
CA GLY A 583 -18.19 22.44 -16.69
C GLY A 583 -17.87 21.08 -16.06
N TRP A 584 -18.73 20.08 -16.29
CA TRP A 584 -18.47 18.70 -15.89
C TRP A 584 -17.18 18.18 -16.56
N PHE A 585 -16.33 17.43 -15.82
CA PHE A 585 -15.01 17.02 -16.28
C PHE A 585 -14.11 18.21 -16.71
N ARG A 586 -14.19 19.31 -15.97
CA ARG A 586 -13.25 20.45 -16.03
C ARG A 586 -12.67 20.72 -14.65
N PHE A 587 -11.56 21.45 -14.59
CA PHE A 587 -11.00 21.94 -13.33
C PHE A 587 -10.60 23.41 -13.45
N LEU A 588 -10.44 24.05 -12.29
CA LEU A 588 -9.91 25.40 -12.16
C LEU A 588 -8.78 25.42 -11.14
N VAL A 589 -7.90 26.40 -11.26
CA VAL A 589 -6.90 26.75 -10.23
C VAL A 589 -7.38 27.99 -9.50
N GLY A 590 -7.30 27.97 -8.18
CA GLY A 590 -7.78 29.06 -7.34
C GLY A 590 -7.05 29.15 -6.01
N ARG A 591 -7.65 29.89 -5.09
CA ARG A 591 -7.20 30.05 -3.72
C ARG A 591 -8.37 29.92 -2.77
N LEU A 592 -8.05 29.52 -1.54
CA LEU A 592 -9.00 29.45 -0.44
C LEU A 592 -9.46 30.85 -0.03
N ASP A 593 -10.77 31.09 0.00
CA ASP A 593 -11.46 32.34 0.38
C ASP A 593 -11.14 33.57 -0.49
N ASP A 594 -9.88 33.99 -0.56
CA ASP A 594 -9.43 35.19 -1.26
C ASP A 594 -8.06 35.02 -1.97
N HIS A 595 -7.53 36.10 -2.51
CA HIS A 595 -6.25 36.11 -3.25
C HIS A 595 -5.02 35.80 -2.37
N ASN A 596 -5.15 35.85 -1.04
CA ASN A 596 -4.09 35.58 -0.07
C ASN A 596 -4.18 34.17 0.56
N GLY A 597 -5.30 33.45 0.39
CA GLY A 597 -5.43 32.09 0.89
C GLY A 597 -4.52 31.07 0.19
N CYS A 598 -4.44 29.84 0.73
CA CYS A 598 -3.62 28.81 0.10
C CYS A 598 -4.07 28.53 -1.33
N PRO A 599 -3.12 28.18 -2.21
CA PRO A 599 -3.46 27.62 -3.50
C PRO A 599 -4.26 26.33 -3.37
N ILE A 600 -5.35 26.25 -4.13
CA ILE A 600 -6.15 25.03 -4.30
C ILE A 600 -6.40 24.81 -5.78
N MET A 601 -6.69 23.56 -6.14
CA MET A 601 -7.28 23.22 -7.44
C MET A 601 -8.62 22.58 -7.17
N VAL A 602 -9.61 22.85 -8.02
CA VAL A 602 -10.95 22.28 -7.88
C VAL A 602 -11.35 21.63 -9.20
N SER A 603 -11.60 20.32 -9.19
CA SER A 603 -12.13 19.59 -10.34
C SER A 603 -13.59 19.26 -10.15
N ARG A 604 -14.40 19.38 -11.21
CA ARG A 604 -15.80 18.93 -11.20
C ARG A 604 -15.86 17.46 -11.62
N THR A 605 -15.44 16.61 -10.69
CA THR A 605 -15.33 15.15 -10.79
C THR A 605 -15.92 14.50 -9.52
N GLY A 606 -16.22 13.21 -9.60
CA GLY A 606 -16.82 12.48 -8.47
C GLY A 606 -17.01 11.01 -8.76
N TYR A 607 -17.10 10.22 -7.69
CA TYR A 607 -17.22 8.75 -7.72
C TYR A 607 -18.51 8.26 -7.01
N THR A 608 -19.53 9.12 -6.93
CA THR A 608 -20.77 8.87 -6.16
C THR A 608 -22.03 8.87 -7.02
N GLY A 609 -21.96 9.35 -8.27
CA GLY A 609 -23.16 9.59 -9.10
C GLY A 609 -23.94 10.85 -8.74
N GLU A 610 -23.40 11.73 -7.90
CA GLU A 610 -23.98 13.05 -7.59
C GLU A 610 -23.22 14.21 -8.23
N LEU A 611 -23.82 15.41 -8.24
CA LEU A 611 -23.07 16.64 -8.40
C LEU A 611 -21.95 16.67 -7.36
N GLY A 612 -20.73 16.99 -7.77
CA GLY A 612 -19.63 17.05 -6.85
C GLY A 612 -18.36 17.62 -7.45
N TYR A 613 -17.43 17.88 -6.56
CA TYR A 613 -16.12 18.41 -6.86
C TYR A 613 -15.06 17.69 -6.02
N GLU A 614 -13.81 17.82 -6.41
CA GLU A 614 -12.67 17.45 -5.60
C GLU A 614 -11.80 18.70 -5.39
N VAL A 615 -11.49 18.99 -4.13
CA VAL A 615 -10.62 20.10 -3.72
C VAL A 615 -9.25 19.52 -3.42
N TRP A 616 -8.26 19.96 -4.18
CA TRP A 616 -6.88 19.49 -4.13
C TRP A 616 -6.01 20.56 -3.48
N CYS A 617 -5.13 20.15 -2.55
CA CYS A 617 -4.23 21.05 -1.83
C CYS A 617 -2.92 20.35 -1.46
N HIS A 618 -1.95 21.13 -1.00
CA HIS A 618 -0.75 20.59 -0.38
C HIS A 618 -1.08 19.99 1.00
N PRO A 619 -0.46 18.88 1.45
CA PRO A 619 -0.74 18.24 2.73
C PRO A 619 -0.70 19.19 3.94
N SER A 620 0.18 20.20 3.93
CA SER A 620 0.26 21.19 5.01
C SER A 620 -0.93 22.15 5.08
N ASP A 621 -1.66 22.32 3.97
CA ASP A 621 -2.87 23.15 3.90
C ASP A 621 -4.15 22.34 4.18
N ALA A 622 -4.08 21.01 4.15
CA ALA A 622 -5.23 20.13 4.31
C ALA A 622 -6.03 20.37 5.61
N PRO A 623 -5.42 20.62 6.80
CA PRO A 623 -6.18 20.98 7.99
C PRO A 623 -6.98 22.27 7.83
N ARG A 624 -6.44 23.27 7.13
CA ARG A 624 -7.12 24.56 6.88
C ARG A 624 -8.27 24.38 5.88
N VAL A 625 -8.03 23.64 4.81
CA VAL A 625 -9.07 23.31 3.81
C VAL A 625 -10.22 22.53 4.46
N TRP A 626 -9.92 21.53 5.29
CA TRP A 626 -10.92 20.77 6.05
C TRP A 626 -11.75 21.67 6.95
N ALA A 627 -11.09 22.47 7.80
CA ALA A 627 -11.78 23.35 8.74
C ALA A 627 -12.75 24.29 8.02
N ARG A 628 -12.32 24.85 6.87
CA ARG A 628 -13.16 25.75 6.09
C ARG A 628 -14.35 25.06 5.42
N ILE A 629 -14.15 23.87 4.87
CA ILE A 629 -15.23 23.03 4.33
C ILE A 629 -16.24 22.69 5.42
N TRP A 630 -15.76 22.34 6.62
CA TRP A 630 -16.62 21.97 7.73
C TRP A 630 -17.44 23.16 8.26
N GLU A 631 -16.80 24.32 8.42
CA GLU A 631 -17.46 25.57 8.84
C GLU A 631 -18.62 25.94 7.90
N LEU A 632 -18.36 25.95 6.59
CA LEU A 632 -19.35 26.31 5.59
C LEU A 632 -20.39 25.22 5.35
N GLY A 633 -20.00 23.96 5.50
CA GLY A 633 -20.87 22.81 5.28
C GLY A 633 -21.78 22.46 6.45
N ALA A 634 -21.42 22.81 7.69
CA ALA A 634 -22.25 22.57 8.86
C ALA A 634 -23.69 23.09 8.72
N PRO A 635 -23.95 24.36 8.32
CA PRO A 635 -25.33 24.84 8.07
C PRO A 635 -26.00 24.16 6.86
N LEU A 636 -25.21 23.49 6.01
CA LEU A 636 -25.71 22.76 4.85
C LEU A 636 -26.09 21.30 5.17
N GLY A 637 -25.83 20.84 6.40
CA GLY A 637 -26.02 19.46 6.82
C GLY A 637 -24.91 18.53 6.33
N LEU A 638 -23.67 19.01 6.28
CA LEU A 638 -22.49 18.27 5.88
C LEU A 638 -22.23 17.06 6.79
N THR A 639 -21.87 15.94 6.16
CA THR A 639 -21.49 14.69 6.82
C THR A 639 -20.19 14.16 6.21
N PRO A 640 -19.24 13.61 6.98
CA PRO A 640 -18.09 12.91 6.41
C PRO A 640 -18.52 11.58 5.79
N LEU A 641 -17.85 11.13 4.72
CA LEU A 641 -18.21 9.94 3.95
C LEU A 641 -17.05 8.93 4.01
N GLY A 642 -17.33 7.72 4.48
CA GLY A 642 -16.41 6.58 4.51
C GLY A 642 -16.57 5.63 3.32
N LEU A 643 -15.65 4.66 3.22
CA LEU A 643 -15.64 3.65 2.15
C LEU A 643 -16.93 2.81 2.08
N GLU A 644 -17.56 2.47 3.21
CA GLU A 644 -18.77 1.62 3.23
C GLU A 644 -19.95 2.30 2.51
N ALA A 645 -20.16 3.58 2.79
CA ALA A 645 -21.19 4.37 2.13
C ALA A 645 -20.82 4.66 0.66
N LEU A 646 -19.53 4.95 0.38
CA LEU A 646 -19.05 5.13 -0.99
C LEU A 646 -19.32 3.89 -1.85
N ASP A 647 -19.09 2.69 -1.32
CA ASP A 647 -19.29 1.44 -2.07
C ASP A 647 -20.75 1.28 -2.51
N THR A 648 -21.70 1.67 -1.66
CA THR A 648 -23.12 1.70 -2.04
C THR A 648 -23.39 2.75 -3.12
N LEU A 649 -22.89 3.98 -2.95
CA LEU A 649 -23.11 5.08 -3.89
C LEU A 649 -22.57 4.76 -5.29
N ARG A 650 -21.38 4.14 -5.37
CA ARG A 650 -20.69 3.80 -6.62
C ARG A 650 -21.34 2.60 -7.32
N ILE A 651 -21.84 1.60 -6.57
CA ILE A 651 -22.57 0.45 -7.14
C ILE A 651 -23.86 0.93 -7.79
N GLU A 652 -24.62 1.80 -7.11
CA GLU A 652 -25.83 2.39 -7.69
C GLU A 652 -25.57 3.17 -8.98
N ALA A 653 -24.42 3.86 -9.04
CA ALA A 653 -23.97 4.62 -10.21
C ALA A 653 -23.32 3.76 -11.31
N GLY A 654 -23.13 2.45 -11.08
CA GLY A 654 -22.48 1.54 -12.03
C GLY A 654 -20.98 1.82 -12.23
N LEU A 655 -20.29 2.30 -11.20
CA LEU A 655 -18.86 2.63 -11.25
C LEU A 655 -18.00 1.43 -10.82
N VAL A 656 -16.93 1.20 -11.57
CA VAL A 656 -16.09 -0.01 -11.49
C VAL A 656 -14.97 0.11 -10.47
N PHE A 657 -14.67 -0.97 -9.77
CA PHE A 657 -13.58 -1.02 -8.80
C PHE A 657 -12.59 -2.14 -9.13
N ALA A 658 -11.29 -1.84 -9.04
CA ALA A 658 -10.22 -2.81 -9.27
C ALA A 658 -10.33 -4.00 -8.31
N GLY A 659 -10.14 -5.22 -8.83
CA GLY A 659 -10.32 -6.46 -8.09
C GLY A 659 -11.77 -6.96 -8.04
N TYR A 660 -12.74 -6.13 -8.43
CA TYR A 660 -14.17 -6.48 -8.44
C TYR A 660 -14.68 -6.57 -9.87
N GLU A 661 -14.82 -5.42 -10.54
CA GLU A 661 -15.31 -5.37 -11.92
C GLU A 661 -14.22 -5.70 -12.94
N PHE A 662 -12.95 -5.44 -12.61
CA PHE A 662 -11.82 -5.72 -13.49
C PHE A 662 -10.57 -6.18 -12.73
N CYS A 663 -9.70 -6.85 -13.49
CA CYS A 663 -8.33 -7.21 -13.13
C CYS A 663 -7.51 -7.31 -14.44
N ASP A 664 -6.27 -7.77 -14.34
CA ASP A 664 -5.39 -8.01 -15.49
C ASP A 664 -5.94 -9.04 -16.50
N GLN A 665 -6.96 -9.82 -16.16
CA GLN A 665 -7.61 -10.75 -17.09
C GLN A 665 -8.88 -10.18 -17.75
N THR A 666 -9.42 -9.08 -17.24
CA THR A 666 -10.68 -8.48 -17.69
C THR A 666 -10.42 -7.27 -18.58
N ASP A 667 -11.07 -7.20 -19.73
CA ASP A 667 -10.95 -6.04 -20.62
C ASP A 667 -11.98 -4.93 -20.29
N PRO A 668 -11.80 -3.69 -20.79
CA PRO A 668 -12.71 -2.59 -20.53
C PRO A 668 -14.17 -2.81 -20.97
N PHE A 669 -14.42 -3.66 -21.98
CA PHE A 669 -15.79 -3.93 -22.44
C PHE A 669 -16.51 -4.85 -21.46
N GLU A 670 -15.84 -5.92 -21.03
CA GLU A 670 -16.35 -6.84 -20.00
C GLU A 670 -16.50 -6.16 -18.65
N ALA A 671 -15.62 -5.20 -18.33
CA ALA A 671 -15.68 -4.38 -17.12
C ALA A 671 -16.79 -3.31 -17.17
N GLY A 672 -17.50 -3.12 -18.28
CA GLY A 672 -18.60 -2.14 -18.37
C GLY A 672 -18.17 -0.69 -18.66
N ILE A 673 -16.88 -0.44 -18.89
CA ILE A 673 -16.33 0.88 -19.22
C ILE A 673 -15.91 1.02 -20.69
N GLY A 674 -16.46 0.20 -21.58
CA GLY A 674 -16.14 0.21 -23.02
C GLY A 674 -16.31 1.58 -23.72
N PHE A 675 -17.07 2.51 -23.13
CA PHE A 675 -17.18 3.90 -23.59
C PHE A 675 -15.84 4.66 -23.56
N CYS A 676 -14.83 4.16 -22.83
CA CYS A 676 -13.47 4.72 -22.82
C CYS A 676 -12.58 4.22 -23.96
N VAL A 677 -13.03 3.25 -24.77
CA VAL A 677 -12.25 2.64 -25.86
C VAL A 677 -12.81 3.02 -27.23
N PRO A 678 -12.57 4.25 -27.73
CA PRO A 678 -13.19 4.75 -28.95
C PRO A 678 -12.47 4.25 -30.22
N LEU A 679 -12.44 2.92 -30.45
CA LEU A 679 -11.72 2.25 -31.55
C LEU A 679 -12.00 2.84 -32.94
N LYS A 680 -13.21 3.37 -33.16
CA LYS A 680 -13.59 3.98 -34.44
C LYS A 680 -12.99 5.37 -34.66
N SER A 681 -12.79 6.14 -33.58
CA SER A 681 -12.40 7.56 -33.66
C SER A 681 -10.95 7.81 -33.24
N LYS A 682 -10.32 6.86 -32.54
CA LYS A 682 -8.89 6.84 -32.23
C LYS A 682 -8.22 5.83 -33.16
N THR A 683 -7.64 6.35 -34.23
CA THR A 683 -6.93 5.55 -35.23
C THR A 683 -5.47 5.29 -34.86
N ASP A 684 -4.90 6.15 -34.01
CA ASP A 684 -3.55 5.96 -33.47
C ASP A 684 -3.45 4.65 -32.70
N ASP A 685 -2.25 4.06 -32.73
CA ASP A 685 -1.95 2.86 -31.96
C ASP A 685 -1.82 3.15 -30.46
N PHE A 686 -2.24 2.19 -29.64
CA PHE A 686 -2.16 2.24 -28.18
C PHE A 686 -2.05 0.83 -27.60
N ILE A 687 -1.53 0.73 -26.38
CA ILE A 687 -1.24 -0.57 -25.77
C ILE A 687 -2.53 -1.40 -25.61
N GLY A 688 -2.52 -2.60 -26.18
CA GLY A 688 -3.65 -3.53 -26.17
C GLY A 688 -4.70 -3.31 -27.26
N ARG A 689 -4.50 -2.34 -28.17
CA ARG A 689 -5.47 -2.00 -29.23
C ARG A 689 -5.93 -3.20 -30.05
N ASP A 690 -5.00 -4.00 -30.57
CA ASP A 690 -5.33 -5.15 -31.43
C ASP A 690 -6.11 -6.23 -30.65
N ALA A 691 -5.69 -6.54 -29.42
CA ALA A 691 -6.42 -7.45 -28.56
C ALA A 691 -7.83 -6.92 -28.24
N LEU A 692 -8.00 -5.61 -28.06
CA LEU A 692 -9.29 -4.98 -27.82
C LEU A 692 -10.18 -4.93 -29.06
N ILE A 693 -9.63 -4.86 -30.27
CA ILE A 693 -10.39 -5.03 -31.52
C ILE A 693 -10.97 -6.44 -31.59
N GLU A 694 -10.15 -7.46 -31.33
CA GLU A 694 -10.59 -8.86 -31.34
C GLU A 694 -11.64 -9.14 -30.25
N ARG A 695 -11.43 -8.64 -29.03
CA ARG A 695 -12.38 -8.77 -27.91
C ARG A 695 -13.70 -8.03 -28.18
N ALA A 696 -13.65 -6.85 -28.80
CA ALA A 696 -14.86 -6.12 -29.19
C ALA A 696 -15.65 -6.83 -30.29
N ALA A 697 -14.97 -7.53 -31.21
CA ALA A 697 -15.61 -8.32 -32.25
C ALA A 697 -16.22 -9.63 -31.72
N HIS A 698 -15.68 -10.19 -30.63
CA HIS A 698 -16.06 -11.49 -30.08
C HIS A 698 -16.36 -11.44 -28.57
N PRO A 699 -17.29 -10.59 -28.09
CA PRO A 699 -17.53 -10.42 -26.67
C PRO A 699 -18.08 -11.71 -26.05
N GLN A 700 -17.44 -12.18 -24.97
CA GLN A 700 -17.87 -13.38 -24.25
C GLN A 700 -18.69 -13.02 -23.01
N ARG A 701 -18.28 -11.98 -22.29
CA ARG A 701 -18.98 -11.48 -21.11
C ARG A 701 -19.39 -10.01 -21.26
N LYS A 702 -20.28 -9.57 -20.40
CA LYS A 702 -20.72 -8.17 -20.28
C LYS A 702 -21.05 -7.85 -18.83
N LEU A 703 -20.73 -6.63 -18.38
CA LEU A 703 -21.25 -6.11 -17.12
C LEU A 703 -22.72 -5.69 -17.25
N VAL A 704 -23.57 -6.22 -16.37
CA VAL A 704 -24.99 -5.89 -16.25
C VAL A 704 -25.32 -5.57 -14.80
N GLY A 705 -26.47 -4.93 -14.57
CA GLY A 705 -27.06 -4.86 -13.25
C GLY A 705 -28.01 -6.04 -13.02
N LEU A 706 -28.10 -6.53 -11.78
CA LEU A 706 -29.13 -7.47 -11.33
C LEU A 706 -29.95 -6.83 -10.23
N VAL A 707 -31.26 -7.03 -10.27
CA VAL A 707 -32.17 -6.76 -9.16
C VAL A 707 -32.60 -8.10 -8.58
N LEU A 708 -32.25 -8.36 -7.32
CA LEU A 708 -32.57 -9.60 -6.62
C LEU A 708 -33.96 -9.50 -5.99
N ASP A 709 -34.69 -10.62 -6.05
CA ASP A 709 -35.96 -10.77 -5.38
C ASP A 709 -35.73 -11.04 -3.88
N GLY A 710 -36.51 -10.39 -3.02
CA GLY A 710 -36.45 -10.58 -1.56
C GLY A 710 -35.35 -9.78 -0.85
N ASN A 711 -35.07 -10.15 0.40
CA ASN A 711 -34.28 -9.34 1.34
C ASN A 711 -32.82 -9.79 1.49
N GLU A 712 -32.43 -10.94 0.94
CA GLU A 712 -31.07 -11.45 1.06
C GLU A 712 -30.14 -10.86 0.00
N THR A 713 -28.96 -10.40 0.43
CA THR A 713 -27.97 -9.76 -0.43
C THR A 713 -27.10 -10.77 -1.18
N ALA A 714 -26.65 -10.41 -2.38
CA ALA A 714 -25.52 -11.06 -3.03
C ALA A 714 -24.17 -10.60 -2.43
N ALA A 715 -23.11 -11.33 -2.69
CA ALA A 715 -21.73 -10.98 -2.35
C ALA A 715 -20.81 -11.12 -3.58
N HIS A 716 -19.67 -10.42 -3.57
CA HIS A 716 -18.63 -10.60 -4.58
C HIS A 716 -18.23 -12.09 -4.69
N GLY A 717 -18.18 -12.61 -5.91
CA GLY A 717 -17.81 -14.01 -6.18
C GLY A 717 -18.99 -14.99 -6.20
N ASP A 718 -20.19 -14.60 -5.75
CA ASP A 718 -21.38 -15.45 -5.88
C ASP A 718 -21.62 -15.78 -7.36
N GLY A 719 -21.80 -17.06 -7.68
CA GLY A 719 -22.10 -17.48 -9.04
C GLY A 719 -23.54 -17.12 -9.45
N VAL A 720 -23.76 -16.81 -10.71
CA VAL A 720 -25.08 -16.53 -11.29
C VAL A 720 -25.45 -17.61 -12.30
N TYR A 721 -26.67 -18.16 -12.20
CA TYR A 721 -27.05 -19.42 -12.83
C TYR A 721 -28.36 -19.33 -13.61
N ILE A 722 -28.49 -20.19 -14.61
CA ILE A 722 -29.74 -20.55 -15.27
C ILE A 722 -29.84 -22.08 -15.21
N GLY A 723 -30.77 -22.59 -14.41
CA GLY A 723 -30.79 -24.02 -14.07
C GLY A 723 -29.50 -24.42 -13.35
N HIS A 724 -28.81 -25.44 -13.84
CA HIS A 724 -27.54 -25.89 -13.27
C HIS A 724 -26.31 -25.19 -13.85
N ALA A 725 -26.43 -24.46 -14.96
CA ALA A 725 -25.28 -23.83 -15.61
C ALA A 725 -24.96 -22.48 -14.96
N GLN A 726 -23.71 -22.29 -14.55
CA GLN A 726 -23.23 -20.98 -14.14
C GLN A 726 -23.00 -20.10 -15.38
N VAL A 727 -23.78 -19.03 -15.50
CA VAL A 727 -23.74 -18.09 -16.62
C VAL A 727 -23.08 -16.76 -16.28
N GLY A 728 -22.72 -16.51 -15.01
CA GLY A 728 -22.05 -15.30 -14.59
C GLY A 728 -21.51 -15.35 -13.17
N VAL A 729 -21.03 -14.20 -12.71
CA VAL A 729 -20.53 -13.99 -11.35
C VAL A 729 -20.88 -12.57 -10.91
N ILE A 730 -21.28 -12.44 -9.65
CA ILE A 730 -21.48 -11.15 -9.00
C ILE A 730 -20.11 -10.50 -8.78
N THR A 731 -19.95 -9.28 -9.29
CA THR A 731 -18.73 -8.49 -9.08
C THR A 731 -18.87 -7.59 -7.87
N SER A 732 -20.00 -6.90 -7.71
CA SER A 732 -20.28 -6.05 -6.54
C SER A 732 -21.76 -6.09 -6.20
N ALA A 733 -22.13 -5.96 -4.93
CA ALA A 733 -23.51 -6.01 -4.51
C ALA A 733 -23.77 -5.13 -3.29
N THR A 734 -24.96 -4.55 -3.23
CA THR A 734 -25.42 -3.77 -2.07
C THR A 734 -26.94 -3.81 -1.95
N ARG A 735 -27.45 -3.45 -0.77
CA ARG A 735 -28.86 -3.13 -0.59
C ARG A 735 -29.02 -1.61 -0.63
N SER A 736 -29.62 -1.10 -1.70
CA SER A 736 -29.84 0.33 -1.91
C SER A 736 -30.68 0.93 -0.77
N PRO A 737 -30.15 1.89 0.02
CA PRO A 737 -30.93 2.53 1.09
C PRO A 737 -32.11 3.34 0.54
N LEU A 738 -31.97 3.91 -0.65
CA LEU A 738 -33.01 4.74 -1.28
C LEU A 738 -34.21 3.90 -1.75
N THR A 739 -33.96 2.74 -2.34
CA THR A 739 -35.01 1.92 -2.95
C THR A 739 -35.41 0.70 -2.11
N GLY A 740 -34.60 0.33 -1.11
CA GLY A 740 -34.74 -0.89 -0.32
C GLY A 740 -34.43 -2.18 -1.08
N GLN A 741 -34.08 -2.11 -2.37
CA GLN A 741 -33.84 -3.24 -3.25
C GLN A 741 -32.41 -3.79 -3.11
N ASN A 742 -32.27 -5.10 -3.26
CA ASN A 742 -30.98 -5.76 -3.39
C ASN A 742 -30.52 -5.67 -4.85
N ILE A 743 -29.40 -4.99 -5.08
CA ILE A 743 -28.85 -4.74 -6.40
C ILE A 743 -27.42 -5.26 -6.50
N ALA A 744 -27.01 -5.66 -7.70
CA ALA A 744 -25.66 -6.14 -7.93
C ALA A 744 -25.15 -5.80 -9.33
N LEU A 745 -23.86 -5.51 -9.43
CA LEU A 745 -23.13 -5.57 -10.69
C LEU A 745 -22.72 -7.04 -10.93
N CYS A 746 -22.88 -7.48 -12.17
CA CYS A 746 -22.65 -8.87 -12.55
C CYS A 746 -21.96 -8.94 -13.90
N ARG A 747 -20.86 -9.70 -13.97
CA ARG A 747 -20.23 -10.08 -15.24
C ARG A 747 -20.85 -11.39 -15.72
N ILE A 748 -21.66 -11.31 -16.76
CA ILE A 748 -22.48 -12.43 -17.25
C ILE A 748 -22.16 -12.76 -18.72
N SER A 749 -22.45 -14.00 -19.15
CA SER A 749 -22.40 -14.39 -20.56
C SER A 749 -23.26 -13.46 -21.41
N VAL A 750 -22.75 -13.04 -22.58
CA VAL A 750 -23.52 -12.21 -23.53
C VAL A 750 -24.85 -12.83 -23.94
N THR A 751 -24.94 -14.16 -23.96
CA THR A 751 -26.16 -14.92 -24.28
C THR A 751 -27.26 -14.78 -23.22
N SER A 752 -26.91 -14.29 -22.02
CA SER A 752 -27.82 -14.14 -20.88
C SER A 752 -27.92 -12.70 -20.39
N ALA A 753 -27.32 -11.74 -21.11
CA ALA A 753 -27.20 -10.34 -20.70
C ALA A 753 -28.41 -9.46 -21.09
N ALA A 754 -29.44 -10.02 -21.73
CA ALA A 754 -30.60 -9.25 -22.17
C ALA A 754 -31.43 -8.75 -20.96
N PRO A 755 -31.83 -7.48 -20.91
CA PRO A 755 -32.71 -6.97 -19.86
C PRO A 755 -33.99 -7.81 -19.71
N GLY A 756 -34.41 -8.06 -18.47
CA GLY A 756 -35.56 -8.91 -18.14
C GLY A 756 -35.23 -10.41 -18.07
N THR A 757 -34.05 -10.87 -18.49
CA THR A 757 -33.63 -12.27 -18.33
C THR A 757 -33.65 -12.65 -16.86
N ARG A 758 -34.33 -13.76 -16.53
CA ARG A 758 -34.40 -14.31 -15.18
C ARG A 758 -33.18 -15.19 -14.93
N VAL A 759 -32.54 -14.97 -13.79
CA VAL A 759 -31.35 -15.70 -13.34
C VAL A 759 -31.45 -15.98 -11.84
N GLU A 760 -30.56 -16.82 -11.33
CA GLU A 760 -30.51 -17.17 -9.92
C GLU A 760 -29.11 -16.96 -9.36
N VAL A 761 -28.97 -16.21 -8.27
CA VAL A 761 -27.70 -16.02 -7.56
C VAL A 761 -27.52 -17.18 -6.58
N GLY A 762 -26.40 -17.88 -6.68
CA GLY A 762 -26.07 -19.00 -5.80
C GLY A 762 -25.59 -18.57 -4.43
N LYS A 763 -26.01 -19.30 -3.41
CA LYS A 763 -25.52 -19.24 -2.03
C LYS A 763 -25.10 -20.64 -1.59
N LEU A 764 -24.37 -20.75 -0.47
CA LEU A 764 -23.80 -22.01 0.01
C LEU A 764 -22.84 -22.59 -1.05
N ASP A 765 -23.08 -23.80 -1.55
CA ASP A 765 -22.34 -24.43 -2.65
C ASP A 765 -22.75 -23.91 -4.05
N GLY A 766 -23.51 -22.82 -4.07
CA GLY A 766 -24.20 -22.31 -5.24
C GLY A 766 -25.58 -22.93 -5.39
N HIS A 767 -25.71 -24.26 -5.35
CA HIS A 767 -26.93 -24.97 -5.80
C HIS A 767 -28.00 -25.16 -4.73
N GLN A 768 -27.63 -25.35 -3.47
CA GLN A 768 -28.59 -25.62 -2.39
C GLN A 768 -29.51 -24.44 -2.11
N LYS A 769 -29.06 -23.22 -2.40
CA LYS A 769 -29.83 -22.00 -2.20
C LYS A 769 -29.65 -21.05 -3.37
N ARG A 770 -30.76 -20.68 -4.00
CA ARG A 770 -30.84 -19.84 -5.20
C ARG A 770 -31.70 -18.62 -4.92
N LEU A 771 -31.13 -17.43 -5.02
CA LEU A 771 -31.85 -16.17 -4.91
C LEU A 771 -32.30 -15.73 -6.31
N PRO A 772 -33.60 -15.66 -6.59
CA PRO A 772 -34.07 -15.22 -7.90
C PRO A 772 -33.66 -13.77 -8.17
N ALA A 773 -33.31 -13.45 -9.41
CA ALA A 773 -32.97 -12.10 -9.84
C ALA A 773 -33.37 -11.85 -11.29
N SER A 774 -33.37 -10.58 -11.68
CA SER A 774 -33.60 -10.17 -13.07
C SER A 774 -32.47 -9.27 -13.58
N VAL A 775 -32.07 -9.50 -14.83
CA VAL A 775 -31.05 -8.69 -15.51
C VAL A 775 -31.62 -7.32 -15.87
N GLY A 776 -30.86 -6.26 -15.61
CA GLY A 776 -31.21 -4.87 -15.86
C GLY A 776 -29.99 -4.01 -16.22
N PRO A 777 -30.15 -2.68 -16.28
CA PRO A 777 -29.04 -1.76 -16.51
C PRO A 777 -28.06 -1.79 -15.33
N ALA A 778 -26.76 -1.60 -15.61
CA ALA A 778 -25.72 -1.52 -14.59
C ALA A 778 -25.74 -0.20 -13.78
N ILE A 779 -26.53 0.78 -14.22
CA ILE A 779 -26.74 2.06 -13.52
C ILE A 779 -28.16 2.01 -12.95
N PHE A 780 -28.26 1.94 -11.63
CA PHE A 780 -29.52 1.82 -10.87
C PHE A 780 -30.07 3.18 -10.45
N TYR A 781 -29.20 4.19 -10.35
CA TYR A 781 -29.54 5.55 -9.92
C TYR A 781 -29.12 6.58 -10.96
N ASP A 782 -30.01 7.52 -11.28
CA ASP A 782 -29.79 8.62 -12.23
C ASP A 782 -29.19 8.17 -13.59
N PRO A 783 -29.84 7.23 -14.31
CA PRO A 783 -29.26 6.61 -15.51
C PRO A 783 -29.04 7.59 -16.67
N ASP A 784 -29.77 8.71 -16.71
CA ASP A 784 -29.58 9.81 -17.66
C ASP A 784 -28.47 10.79 -17.24
N LYS A 785 -27.89 10.60 -16.05
CA LYS A 785 -26.82 11.39 -15.46
C LYS A 785 -27.22 12.85 -15.29
N SER A 786 -28.49 13.12 -14.96
CA SER A 786 -29.03 14.45 -14.78
C SER A 786 -28.39 15.18 -13.59
N ARG A 787 -28.10 14.48 -12.49
CA ARG A 787 -27.59 15.05 -11.24
C ARG A 787 -26.11 15.41 -11.32
N VAL A 788 -25.29 14.54 -11.91
CA VAL A 788 -23.86 14.86 -12.13
C VAL A 788 -23.66 16.05 -13.08
N ARG A 789 -24.64 16.30 -13.98
CA ARG A 789 -24.62 17.38 -14.96
C ARG A 789 -25.26 18.69 -14.48
N ALA A 790 -26.07 18.65 -13.42
CA ALA A 790 -26.80 19.78 -12.85
C ALA A 790 -25.90 20.98 -12.49
#